data_AF-A0A535VZJ2-F1
#
_entry.id   AF-A0A535VZJ2-F1
#
_cell.length_a   1.000
_cell.length_b   1.000
_cell.length_c   1.000
_cell.angle_alpha   90.00
_cell.angle_beta   90.00
_cell.angle_gamma   90.00
#
_symmetry.space_group_name_H-M   'P 1'
#
loop_
_entity.id
_entity.type
_entity.pdbx_description
1 polymer ?
#
loop_
_entity_poly.entity_id
_entity_poly.type
_entity_poly.pdbx_seq_one_letter_code
_entity_poly.pdbx_strand_id
1 'polypeptide(L)'
;MSIATRPARTPKAGLDGHGGGNGARRQSTRADRRGVVGEIADRRLADLRPVLEALGAASLRRKLADAPPVRPFAERLAAPGLHLVAEIKRGSPSAGRIAAEGRDIVALARAYQAGGAAAISVLCEPRWFGGSVEDLALVRSNVSVPVLAKEFVVDPRQLELLRAVGADAVLLLAVLQPRRSLGRLVDRSLELGLEPLVEAHDERELESALATVARVIGINNRDLRTLEVDPERAARLRELVPEDRIVIAESGVRDVSTVRTWRALGVDAALVGETLVRSTDPEATARAFVSAGAHPDDPVEAARAPFVKICGITDAAGVEAAVRAGADAIGLNLVPGTPRALALDEAVELARLARWIAPSGSVPKVIAITVDRTVDELREIGAALNADAIQLNGDEPVSLIGQLDRPAWKVLHLPPAADAADTDDAREATGTRIAANASAFLTAGAERILLDTSGGPHPGGTGRRADPDLVAAIAREVPVVHAGGLGPASVGEALRSAAAVGVDVASGVEHPRVNDERRRKDPLKVALFVKRARAARIDRPNLPARPTPVAPSLLEADSGGRWGIERSFGGRYVPETLMAALQQLELAYAALRHDPRFWSELRELLGSFAGRPTPLYRADRLAERILDLASAASTGGSVPSRLRLYLKREDLAHTGAHKINNALGQALLTRRLGKTRVIAETGAGQHGVATATACALLGLPCVVYMGAEDIERQQPNVLRMHALGAEVRSVTSGSATLKDAINEAMRDWVTNVETTHYVLGSAMGPHPYPTIVRDLQRRIGDEAAIQLGAAQGRLPDLALACVGGGSNAIGLLSRFIGEPGVRLAVAEAAGDGIATGRHAAAIAGGSPGILHGARSMMLQDRDGQVVEAHSASAGLDYPGVGPQLSALAEAGRLEISAATDDDAYAAMAFTAEAEGILPALETAHAIATLPRLLAGTEGSGAPYPDDVLVLLGFSGRGDKDLASFGRWRERHA
;
A
#
# COMPACT_ATOMS: atom_id res chain seq x y z
N MET A 1 13.81 -30.60 9.47
CA MET A 1 12.87 -31.68 9.83
C MET A 1 12.24 -31.39 11.19
N SER A 2 10.98 -30.96 11.21
CA SER A 2 10.04 -31.22 12.31
C SER A 2 8.65 -30.86 11.83
N ILE A 3 7.77 -31.86 11.85
CA ILE A 3 6.41 -31.85 11.31
C ILE A 3 5.49 -31.28 12.39
N ALA A 4 4.78 -30.18 12.09
CA ALA A 4 3.72 -29.65 12.95
C ALA A 4 2.39 -30.33 12.61
N THR A 5 1.92 -31.18 13.53
CA THR A 5 0.62 -31.84 13.52
C THR A 5 -0.48 -30.91 14.07
N ARG A 6 -1.64 -30.93 13.40
CA ARG A 6 -2.90 -30.27 13.83
C ARG A 6 -3.35 -30.73 15.22
N PRO A 7 -3.94 -29.87 16.07
CA PRO A 7 -4.50 -30.31 17.35
C PRO A 7 -5.86 -31.00 17.15
N ALA A 8 -6.00 -32.15 17.83
CA ALA A 8 -7.18 -33.00 17.86
C ALA A 8 -8.30 -32.42 18.75
N ARG A 9 -9.55 -32.71 18.36
CA ARG A 9 -10.77 -32.43 19.12
C ARG A 9 -10.84 -33.29 20.39
N THR A 10 -11.15 -32.67 21.52
CA THR A 10 -11.50 -33.34 22.78
C THR A 10 -12.90 -33.99 22.72
N PRO A 11 -13.09 -35.21 23.26
CA PRO A 11 -14.39 -35.89 23.27
C PRO A 11 -15.26 -35.45 24.47
N LYS A 12 -16.57 -35.30 24.23
CA LYS A 12 -17.57 -35.07 25.29
C LYS A 12 -17.88 -36.37 26.02
N ALA A 13 -17.85 -36.30 27.35
CA ALA A 13 -18.27 -37.36 28.26
C ALA A 13 -19.79 -37.62 28.12
N GLY A 14 -20.15 -38.91 28.10
CA GLY A 14 -21.52 -39.40 28.20
C GLY A 14 -21.97 -39.50 29.66
N LEU A 15 -23.26 -39.24 29.88
CA LEU A 15 -24.00 -39.68 31.05
C LEU A 15 -25.33 -40.22 30.54
N ASP A 16 -25.48 -41.54 30.68
CA ASP A 16 -26.72 -42.27 30.48
C ASP A 16 -27.71 -42.01 31.62
N GLY A 17 -28.99 -41.93 31.27
CA GLY A 17 -30.11 -41.93 32.21
C GLY A 17 -31.39 -42.35 31.50
N HIS A 18 -31.74 -43.62 31.62
CA HIS A 18 -33.02 -44.19 31.18
C HIS A 18 -34.18 -43.80 32.10
N GLY A 19 -35.30 -43.41 31.50
CA GLY A 19 -36.62 -43.29 32.13
C GLY A 19 -37.71 -43.18 31.07
N GLY A 20 -38.55 -44.21 30.96
CA GLY A 20 -39.59 -44.36 29.93
C GLY A 20 -40.90 -43.62 30.22
N GLY A 21 -41.82 -43.67 29.24
CA GLY A 21 -43.25 -43.42 29.46
C GLY A 21 -43.93 -42.44 28.51
N ASN A 22 -44.67 -43.00 27.55
CA ASN A 22 -45.93 -42.53 26.93
C ASN A 22 -46.17 -41.04 26.59
N GLY A 23 -46.31 -40.79 25.28
CA GLY A 23 -47.57 -40.33 24.70
C GLY A 23 -48.15 -38.98 25.17
N ALA A 24 -47.65 -37.88 24.60
CA ALA A 24 -48.48 -36.70 24.35
C ALA A 24 -47.89 -35.87 23.20
N ARG A 25 -48.70 -35.60 22.19
CA ARG A 25 -48.43 -34.67 21.09
C ARG A 25 -47.88 -33.35 21.63
N ARG A 26 -46.60 -33.05 21.37
CA ARG A 26 -46.10 -31.67 21.34
C ARG A 26 -45.87 -31.26 19.89
N GLN A 27 -46.94 -30.75 19.28
CA GLN A 27 -46.83 -29.74 18.24
C GLN A 27 -46.13 -28.52 18.86
N SER A 28 -44.80 -28.55 18.89
CA SER A 28 -43.98 -27.36 19.12
C SER A 28 -43.56 -26.87 17.75
N THR A 29 -44.21 -25.80 17.32
CA THR A 29 -44.10 -25.15 16.02
C THR A 29 -42.65 -24.79 15.69
N ARG A 30 -42.30 -25.08 14.44
CA ARG A 30 -41.07 -24.79 13.71
C ARG A 30 -40.93 -23.28 13.39
N ALA A 31 -41.22 -22.40 14.34
CA ALA A 31 -40.99 -20.95 14.23
C ALA A 31 -39.53 -20.60 14.58
N ASP A 32 -38.83 -19.65 13.96
CA ASP A 32 -38.69 -19.29 12.55
C ASP A 32 -37.22 -18.85 12.41
N ARG A 33 -36.36 -19.62 11.72
CA ARG A 33 -34.93 -19.27 11.56
C ARG A 33 -34.69 -18.07 10.63
N ARG A 34 -35.72 -17.58 9.95
CA ARG A 34 -35.63 -16.47 8.97
C ARG A 34 -35.89 -15.09 9.60
N GLY A 35 -36.42 -15.03 10.83
CA GLY A 35 -36.71 -13.77 11.53
C GLY A 35 -37.57 -12.80 10.71
N VAL A 36 -37.32 -11.50 10.85
CA VAL A 36 -38.06 -10.43 10.11
C VAL A 36 -38.02 -10.64 8.59
N VAL A 37 -36.91 -11.16 8.05
CA VAL A 37 -36.78 -11.45 6.61
C VAL A 37 -37.74 -12.54 6.14
N GLY A 38 -38.02 -13.53 7.00
CA GLY A 38 -38.98 -14.58 6.73
C GLY A 38 -40.40 -14.04 6.58
N GLU A 39 -40.80 -13.14 7.46
CA GLU A 39 -42.11 -12.47 7.40
C GLU A 39 -42.26 -11.63 6.14
N ILE A 40 -41.22 -10.87 5.77
CA ILE A 40 -41.20 -10.09 4.53
C ILE A 40 -41.33 -11.02 3.33
N ALA A 41 -40.55 -12.11 3.29
CA ALA A 41 -40.57 -13.08 2.19
C ALA A 41 -41.92 -13.78 2.03
N ASP A 42 -42.50 -14.28 3.13
CA ASP A 42 -43.78 -14.99 3.10
C ASP A 42 -44.92 -14.04 2.67
N ARG A 43 -44.89 -12.78 3.12
CA ARG A 43 -45.83 -11.75 2.64
C ARG A 43 -45.60 -11.39 1.18
N ARG A 44 -44.34 -11.25 0.75
CA ARG A 44 -44.01 -10.91 -0.63
C ARG A 44 -44.48 -11.99 -1.60
N LEU A 45 -44.37 -13.27 -1.22
CA LEU A 45 -44.92 -14.38 -1.99
C LEU A 45 -46.45 -14.28 -2.13
N ALA A 46 -47.15 -13.94 -1.05
CA ALA A 46 -48.60 -13.76 -1.08
C ALA A 46 -49.05 -12.58 -1.98
N ASP A 47 -48.29 -11.48 -1.97
CA ASP A 47 -48.58 -10.30 -2.80
C ASP A 47 -48.28 -10.53 -4.29
N LEU A 48 -47.25 -11.33 -4.61
CA LEU A 48 -46.82 -11.56 -5.99
C LEU A 48 -47.62 -12.63 -6.73
N ARG A 49 -48.13 -13.64 -6.02
CA ARG A 49 -48.82 -14.76 -6.67
C ARG A 49 -49.98 -14.32 -7.58
N PRO A 50 -50.90 -13.42 -7.15
CA PRO A 50 -51.97 -12.92 -8.02
C PRO A 50 -51.43 -12.13 -9.23
N VAL A 51 -50.35 -11.36 -9.05
CA VAL A 51 -49.74 -10.56 -10.12
C VAL A 51 -49.13 -11.45 -11.20
N LEU A 52 -48.38 -12.48 -10.78
CA LEU A 52 -47.73 -13.43 -11.69
C LEU A 52 -48.76 -14.32 -12.41
N GLU A 53 -49.84 -14.72 -11.73
CA GLU A 53 -50.95 -15.45 -12.33
C GLU A 53 -51.71 -14.62 -13.37
N ALA A 54 -51.99 -13.34 -13.07
CA ALA A 54 -52.68 -12.42 -13.98
C ALA A 54 -51.86 -12.08 -15.23
N LEU A 55 -50.53 -11.92 -15.10
CA LEU A 55 -49.63 -11.71 -16.25
C LEU A 55 -49.61 -12.94 -17.18
N GLY A 56 -49.53 -14.14 -16.60
CA GLY A 56 -49.41 -15.39 -17.36
C GLY A 56 -48.09 -15.54 -18.14
N ALA A 57 -47.71 -16.78 -18.43
CA ALA A 57 -46.42 -17.09 -19.05
C ALA A 57 -46.23 -16.51 -20.46
N ALA A 58 -47.32 -16.36 -21.22
CA ALA A 58 -47.27 -15.83 -22.58
C ALA A 58 -47.01 -14.31 -22.61
N SER A 59 -47.64 -13.54 -21.71
CA SER A 59 -47.39 -12.10 -21.62
C SER A 59 -45.97 -11.83 -21.13
N LEU A 60 -45.47 -12.64 -20.19
CA LEU A 60 -44.14 -12.47 -19.62
C LEU A 60 -43.05 -12.73 -20.66
N ARG A 61 -43.20 -13.79 -21.46
CA ARG A 61 -42.33 -14.06 -22.62
C ARG A 61 -42.32 -12.91 -23.63
N ARG A 62 -43.48 -12.31 -23.92
CA ARG A 62 -43.56 -11.15 -24.83
C ARG A 62 -42.80 -9.95 -24.29
N LYS A 63 -43.05 -9.58 -23.02
CA LYS A 63 -42.34 -8.46 -22.38
C LYS A 63 -40.84 -8.70 -22.27
N LEU A 64 -40.40 -9.96 -22.08
CA LEU A 64 -38.99 -10.33 -22.09
C LEU A 64 -38.35 -10.15 -23.47
N ALA A 65 -39.07 -10.47 -24.55
CA ALA A 65 -38.58 -10.26 -25.91
C ALA A 65 -38.39 -8.76 -26.22
N ASP A 66 -39.24 -7.90 -25.65
CA ASP A 66 -39.16 -6.44 -25.79
C ASP A 66 -38.19 -5.78 -24.78
N ALA A 67 -37.51 -6.57 -23.95
CA ALA A 67 -36.69 -6.02 -22.86
C ALA A 67 -35.42 -5.35 -23.41
N PRO A 68 -35.03 -4.17 -22.91
CA PRO A 68 -33.85 -3.45 -23.41
C PRO A 68 -32.56 -4.23 -23.15
N PRO A 69 -31.48 -4.02 -23.92
CA PRO A 69 -30.17 -4.63 -23.64
C PRO A 69 -29.70 -4.33 -22.21
N VAL A 70 -29.09 -5.34 -21.58
CA VAL A 70 -28.55 -5.23 -20.22
C VAL A 70 -27.30 -4.36 -20.23
N ARG A 71 -27.18 -3.49 -19.22
CA ARG A 71 -25.98 -2.68 -18.99
C ARG A 71 -24.96 -3.45 -18.14
N PRO A 72 -23.65 -3.29 -18.39
CA PRO A 72 -22.61 -4.09 -17.75
C PRO A 72 -22.39 -3.69 -16.28
N PHE A 73 -23.11 -4.32 -15.36
CA PHE A 73 -23.05 -4.03 -13.93
C PHE A 73 -21.70 -4.48 -13.32
N ALA A 74 -21.34 -5.75 -13.49
CA ALA A 74 -20.12 -6.32 -12.92
C ALA A 74 -18.86 -5.65 -13.50
N GLU A 75 -18.78 -5.51 -14.82
CA GLU A 75 -17.61 -4.96 -15.50
C GLU A 75 -17.37 -3.49 -15.11
N ARG A 76 -18.44 -2.73 -14.82
CA ARG A 76 -18.32 -1.35 -14.33
C ARG A 76 -17.74 -1.29 -12.92
N LEU A 77 -18.09 -2.22 -12.04
CA LEU A 77 -17.53 -2.32 -10.68
C LEU A 77 -16.11 -2.91 -10.66
N ALA A 78 -15.71 -3.62 -11.72
CA ALA A 78 -14.35 -4.14 -11.90
C ALA A 78 -13.34 -3.06 -12.35
N ALA A 79 -13.77 -1.83 -12.61
CA ALA A 79 -12.85 -0.71 -12.80
C ALA A 79 -12.04 -0.39 -11.52
N PRO A 80 -10.87 0.28 -11.62
CA PRO A 80 -10.06 0.64 -10.46
C PRO A 80 -10.82 1.42 -9.39
N GLY A 81 -10.41 1.27 -8.12
CA GLY A 81 -11.04 1.88 -6.96
C GLY A 81 -12.30 1.15 -6.44
N LEU A 82 -12.96 1.80 -5.48
CA LEU A 82 -14.25 1.40 -4.92
C LEU A 82 -15.34 2.31 -5.48
N HIS A 83 -16.43 1.71 -5.95
CA HIS A 83 -17.52 2.41 -6.64
C HIS A 83 -18.76 2.60 -5.78
N LEU A 84 -19.49 3.68 -6.01
CA LEU A 84 -20.76 3.92 -5.32
C LEU A 84 -21.93 3.22 -6.04
N VAL A 85 -22.65 2.36 -5.33
CA VAL A 85 -24.00 1.91 -5.71
C VAL A 85 -25.01 2.70 -4.87
N ALA A 86 -25.64 3.70 -5.48
CA ALA A 86 -26.50 4.62 -4.76
C ALA A 86 -27.93 4.06 -4.66
N GLU A 87 -28.42 3.88 -3.44
CA GLU A 87 -29.73 3.27 -3.17
C GLU A 87 -30.83 4.32 -3.04
N ILE A 88 -31.94 4.06 -3.73
CA ILE A 88 -33.19 4.78 -3.60
C ILE A 88 -34.13 3.94 -2.74
N LYS A 89 -34.46 4.46 -1.55
CA LYS A 89 -35.45 3.88 -0.63
C LYS A 89 -36.32 4.96 0.01
N ARG A 90 -37.62 4.70 0.13
CA ARG A 90 -38.56 5.62 0.79
C ARG A 90 -38.68 5.34 2.30
N GLY A 91 -38.45 4.11 2.73
CA GLY A 91 -38.38 3.74 4.14
C GLY A 91 -37.52 2.50 4.40
N SER A 92 -37.40 2.12 5.67
CA SER A 92 -36.85 0.83 6.11
C SER A 92 -37.51 0.33 7.40
N PRO A 93 -37.46 -0.99 7.68
CA PRO A 93 -37.96 -1.55 8.95
C PRO A 93 -37.32 -0.94 10.20
N SER A 94 -36.06 -0.49 10.12
CA SER A 94 -35.30 0.03 11.25
C SER A 94 -35.42 1.55 11.46
N ALA A 95 -35.69 2.32 10.41
CA ALA A 95 -35.67 3.78 10.46
C ALA A 95 -37.03 4.43 10.08
N GLY A 96 -38.06 3.63 9.77
CA GLY A 96 -39.35 4.13 9.33
C GLY A 96 -39.28 4.81 7.95
N ARG A 97 -40.04 5.88 7.73
CA ARG A 97 -39.95 6.69 6.49
C ARG A 97 -38.67 7.53 6.52
N ILE A 98 -37.83 7.37 5.49
CA ILE A 98 -36.51 8.01 5.38
C ILE A 98 -36.54 9.15 4.35
N ALA A 99 -37.33 9.00 3.29
CA ALA A 99 -37.50 10.05 2.28
C ALA A 99 -38.53 11.09 2.75
N ALA A 100 -38.25 12.37 2.50
CA ALA A 100 -39.25 13.43 2.62
C ALA A 100 -40.46 13.11 1.72
N GLU A 101 -41.68 13.43 2.18
CA GLU A 101 -42.90 13.23 1.40
C GLU A 101 -42.82 13.98 0.07
N GLY A 102 -43.20 13.32 -1.03
CA GLY A 102 -43.19 13.92 -2.38
C GLY A 102 -41.82 13.99 -3.07
N ARG A 103 -40.75 13.40 -2.50
CA ARG A 103 -39.43 13.41 -3.17
C ARG A 103 -39.45 12.66 -4.51
N ASP A 104 -39.00 13.36 -5.55
CA ASP A 104 -38.86 12.84 -6.91
C ASP A 104 -37.68 11.87 -7.01
N ILE A 105 -37.99 10.58 -7.25
CA ILE A 105 -36.99 9.51 -7.37
C ILE A 105 -36.15 9.62 -8.65
N VAL A 106 -36.70 10.23 -9.71
CA VAL A 106 -35.98 10.41 -10.98
C VAL A 106 -34.95 11.53 -10.81
N ALA A 107 -35.34 12.65 -10.20
CA ALA A 107 -34.40 13.72 -9.86
C ALA A 107 -33.27 13.19 -8.95
N LEU A 108 -33.61 12.37 -7.96
CA LEU A 108 -32.63 11.74 -7.07
C LEU A 108 -31.66 10.79 -7.82
N ALA A 109 -32.19 9.92 -8.68
CA ALA A 109 -31.37 9.02 -9.49
C ALA A 109 -30.40 9.78 -10.42
N ARG A 110 -30.89 10.86 -11.04
CA ARG A 110 -30.06 11.74 -11.89
C ARG A 110 -28.98 12.45 -11.08
N ALA A 111 -29.30 12.93 -9.88
CA ALA A 111 -28.33 13.54 -8.96
C ALA A 111 -27.24 12.53 -8.55
N TYR A 112 -27.61 11.30 -8.21
CA TYR A 112 -26.63 10.24 -7.90
C TYR A 112 -25.72 9.93 -9.09
N GLN A 113 -26.27 9.82 -10.30
CA GLN A 113 -25.48 9.63 -11.52
C GLN A 113 -24.55 10.82 -11.79
N ALA A 114 -25.04 12.07 -11.64
CA ALA A 114 -24.25 13.28 -11.82
C ALA A 114 -23.12 13.40 -10.79
N GLY A 115 -23.33 12.88 -9.58
CA GLY A 115 -22.31 12.71 -8.54
C GLY A 115 -21.33 11.56 -8.82
N GLY A 116 -21.54 10.77 -9.88
CA GLY A 116 -20.63 9.71 -10.32
C GLY A 116 -20.98 8.30 -9.83
N ALA A 117 -22.18 8.05 -9.32
CA ALA A 117 -22.59 6.70 -8.93
C ALA A 117 -22.42 5.70 -10.10
N ALA A 118 -21.84 4.54 -9.80
CA ALA A 118 -21.60 3.52 -10.81
C ALA A 118 -22.86 2.73 -11.16
N ALA A 119 -23.80 2.61 -10.22
CA ALA A 119 -25.11 2.02 -10.44
C ALA A 119 -26.12 2.61 -9.46
N ILE A 120 -27.41 2.46 -9.79
CA ILE A 120 -28.52 2.83 -8.92
C ILE A 120 -29.19 1.56 -8.41
N SER A 121 -29.33 1.43 -7.09
CA SER A 121 -30.12 0.37 -6.45
C SER A 121 -31.53 0.90 -6.17
N VAL A 122 -32.57 0.18 -6.61
CA VAL A 122 -33.97 0.59 -6.42
C VAL A 122 -34.69 -0.48 -5.63
N LEU A 123 -35.22 -0.10 -4.45
CA LEU A 123 -36.09 -0.96 -3.66
C LEU A 123 -37.41 -1.20 -4.39
N CYS A 124 -37.79 -2.46 -4.53
CA CYS A 124 -39.02 -2.87 -5.23
C CYS A 124 -40.15 -3.33 -4.29
N GLU A 125 -39.86 -3.48 -2.99
CA GLU A 125 -40.82 -3.99 -2.00
C GLU A 125 -41.73 -2.86 -1.48
N PRO A 126 -43.06 -2.96 -1.63
CA PRO A 126 -43.98 -1.85 -1.37
C PRO A 126 -44.34 -1.63 0.10
N ARG A 127 -44.42 -2.66 0.95
CA ARG A 127 -45.03 -2.51 2.28
C ARG A 127 -44.07 -1.95 3.33
N TRP A 128 -42.86 -2.50 3.41
CA TRP A 128 -41.84 -2.11 4.39
C TRP A 128 -40.90 -1.03 3.87
N PHE A 129 -40.64 -1.01 2.56
CA PHE A 129 -39.68 -0.07 1.96
C PHE A 129 -40.34 1.02 1.10
N GLY A 130 -41.63 0.87 0.76
CA GLY A 130 -42.37 1.84 -0.04
C GLY A 130 -41.91 1.91 -1.50
N GLY A 131 -41.30 0.84 -2.01
CA GLY A 131 -40.80 0.73 -3.38
C GLY A 131 -41.76 0.01 -4.34
N SER A 132 -41.40 -0.07 -5.61
CA SER A 132 -42.18 -0.78 -6.62
C SER A 132 -41.36 -1.17 -7.84
N VAL A 133 -41.90 -2.07 -8.66
CA VAL A 133 -41.27 -2.47 -9.95
C VAL A 133 -41.43 -1.34 -10.98
N GLU A 134 -42.46 -0.50 -10.84
CA GLU A 134 -42.68 0.70 -11.63
C GLU A 134 -41.60 1.76 -11.37
N ASP A 135 -41.18 1.93 -10.11
CA ASP A 135 -40.07 2.83 -9.76
C ASP A 135 -38.77 2.39 -10.45
N LEU A 136 -38.51 1.09 -10.48
CA LEU A 136 -37.35 0.50 -11.15
C LEU A 136 -37.36 0.83 -12.65
N ALA A 137 -38.49 0.63 -13.33
CA ALA A 137 -38.67 0.95 -14.74
C ALA A 137 -38.49 2.46 -15.02
N LEU A 138 -39.04 3.31 -14.13
CA LEU A 138 -38.97 4.75 -14.25
C LEU A 138 -37.54 5.26 -14.08
N VAL A 139 -36.81 4.76 -13.08
CA VAL A 139 -35.38 5.10 -12.90
C VAL A 139 -34.57 4.61 -14.10
N ARG A 140 -34.77 3.37 -14.53
CA ARG A 140 -34.00 2.75 -15.64
C ARG A 140 -34.11 3.50 -16.96
N SER A 141 -35.26 4.11 -17.25
CA SER A 141 -35.47 4.92 -18.46
C SER A 141 -34.85 6.32 -18.39
N ASN A 142 -34.44 6.77 -17.21
CA ASN A 142 -33.97 8.15 -16.97
C ASN A 142 -32.49 8.28 -16.57
N VAL A 143 -31.78 7.17 -16.43
CA VAL A 143 -30.34 7.12 -16.16
C VAL A 143 -29.64 6.27 -17.22
N SER A 144 -28.34 6.48 -17.44
CA SER A 144 -27.49 5.69 -18.33
C SER A 144 -26.71 4.60 -17.60
N VAL A 145 -26.55 4.71 -16.29
CA VAL A 145 -25.89 3.70 -15.45
C VAL A 145 -26.76 2.45 -15.24
N PRO A 146 -26.17 1.28 -14.95
CA PRO A 146 -26.92 0.07 -14.59
C PRO A 146 -27.86 0.29 -13.39
N VAL A 147 -28.99 -0.42 -13.39
CA VAL A 147 -29.96 -0.39 -12.29
C VAL A 147 -30.12 -1.78 -11.68
N LEU A 148 -29.88 -1.85 -10.37
CA LEU A 148 -30.05 -3.03 -9.52
C LEU A 148 -31.47 -3.06 -8.94
N ALA A 149 -32.19 -4.15 -9.18
CA ALA A 149 -33.45 -4.45 -8.52
C ALA A 149 -33.18 -5.00 -7.11
N LYS A 150 -33.39 -4.17 -6.07
CA LYS A 150 -33.32 -4.61 -4.68
C LYS A 150 -34.68 -5.16 -4.26
N GLU A 151 -34.86 -6.46 -4.48
CA GLU A 151 -36.12 -7.18 -4.29
C GLU A 151 -35.92 -8.42 -3.40
N PHE A 152 -36.98 -8.86 -2.73
CA PHE A 152 -37.03 -10.13 -2.02
C PHE A 152 -37.50 -11.23 -2.98
N VAL A 153 -36.54 -11.87 -3.66
CA VAL A 153 -36.84 -12.94 -4.63
C VAL A 153 -37.20 -14.24 -3.90
N VAL A 154 -38.48 -14.60 -3.99
CA VAL A 154 -39.10 -15.79 -3.37
C VAL A 154 -39.72 -16.74 -4.40
N ASP A 155 -39.95 -16.28 -5.63
CA ASP A 155 -40.43 -17.05 -6.78
C ASP A 155 -39.55 -16.77 -8.02
N PRO A 156 -39.03 -17.79 -8.73
CA PRO A 156 -38.17 -17.59 -9.90
C PRO A 156 -38.80 -16.75 -11.03
N ARG A 157 -40.13 -16.72 -11.15
CA ARG A 157 -40.84 -15.91 -12.16
C ARG A 157 -40.69 -14.41 -11.92
N GLN A 158 -40.31 -13.98 -10.70
CA GLN A 158 -39.94 -12.59 -10.44
C GLN A 158 -38.76 -12.14 -11.30
N LEU A 159 -37.79 -13.02 -11.56
CA LEU A 159 -36.61 -12.67 -12.36
C LEU A 159 -37.00 -12.26 -13.78
N GLU A 160 -37.95 -12.97 -14.37
CA GLU A 160 -38.50 -12.67 -15.69
C GLU A 160 -39.23 -11.31 -15.70
N LEU A 161 -40.00 -11.01 -14.65
CA LEU A 161 -40.68 -9.72 -14.51
C LEU A 161 -39.68 -8.56 -14.36
N LEU A 162 -38.68 -8.72 -13.49
CA LEU A 162 -37.64 -7.72 -13.25
C LEU A 162 -36.84 -7.45 -14.54
N ARG A 163 -36.46 -8.51 -15.26
CA ARG A 163 -35.77 -8.37 -16.54
C ARG A 163 -36.62 -7.65 -17.58
N ALA A 164 -37.90 -8.00 -17.67
CA ALA A 164 -38.85 -7.39 -18.61
C ALA A 164 -39.04 -5.88 -18.39
N VAL A 165 -38.94 -5.39 -17.15
CA VAL A 165 -39.02 -3.95 -16.85
C VAL A 165 -37.67 -3.23 -16.93
N GLY A 166 -36.61 -3.94 -17.33
CA GLY A 166 -35.31 -3.35 -17.64
C GLY A 166 -34.26 -3.43 -16.52
N ALA A 167 -34.45 -4.27 -15.49
CA ALA A 167 -33.39 -4.52 -14.51
C ALA A 167 -32.11 -4.99 -15.21
N ASP A 168 -30.96 -4.48 -14.77
CA ASP A 168 -29.64 -4.92 -15.24
C ASP A 168 -28.99 -5.90 -14.25
N ALA A 169 -29.34 -5.78 -12.96
CA ALA A 169 -28.89 -6.65 -11.88
C ALA A 169 -30.04 -6.94 -10.91
N VAL A 170 -29.91 -8.01 -10.12
CA VAL A 170 -30.91 -8.43 -9.13
C VAL A 170 -30.26 -8.87 -7.81
N LEU A 171 -30.87 -8.47 -6.70
CA LEU A 171 -30.48 -8.95 -5.38
C LEU A 171 -31.03 -10.36 -5.11
N LEU A 172 -30.18 -11.27 -4.67
CA LEU A 172 -30.53 -12.60 -4.16
C LEU A 172 -30.01 -12.76 -2.73
N LEU A 173 -30.92 -12.95 -1.78
CA LEU A 173 -30.59 -13.11 -0.36
C LEU A 173 -30.27 -14.57 -0.03
N ALA A 174 -29.03 -14.87 0.38
CA ALA A 174 -28.62 -16.22 0.77
C ALA A 174 -29.45 -16.76 1.95
N VAL A 175 -29.81 -15.90 2.91
CA VAL A 175 -30.64 -16.23 4.08
C VAL A 175 -32.02 -16.81 3.72
N LEU A 176 -32.59 -16.44 2.56
CA LEU A 176 -33.92 -16.88 2.14
C LEU A 176 -33.92 -18.22 1.41
N GLN A 177 -32.77 -18.69 0.93
CA GLN A 177 -32.69 -19.75 -0.05
C GLN A 177 -31.84 -20.93 0.45
N PRO A 178 -32.35 -22.17 0.43
CA PRO A 178 -31.48 -23.33 0.53
C PRO A 178 -30.42 -23.29 -0.59
N ARG A 179 -29.18 -23.73 -0.30
CA ARG A 179 -28.03 -23.66 -1.22
C ARG A 179 -28.32 -24.11 -2.66
N ARG A 180 -29.09 -25.20 -2.85
CA ARG A 180 -29.50 -25.68 -4.19
C ARG A 180 -30.48 -24.75 -4.90
N SER A 181 -31.40 -24.12 -4.17
CA SER A 181 -32.33 -23.15 -4.74
C SER A 181 -31.64 -21.85 -5.09
N LEU A 182 -30.69 -21.40 -4.26
CA LEU A 182 -29.86 -20.22 -4.54
C LEU A 182 -29.08 -20.40 -5.85
N GLY A 183 -28.42 -21.55 -6.04
CA GLY A 183 -27.73 -21.87 -7.29
C GLY A 183 -28.63 -21.78 -8.52
N ARG A 184 -29.83 -22.38 -8.46
CA ARG A 184 -30.81 -22.29 -9.57
C ARG A 184 -31.27 -20.85 -9.86
N LEU A 185 -31.42 -20.01 -8.85
CA LEU A 185 -31.78 -18.61 -9.05
C LEU A 185 -30.63 -17.81 -9.68
N VAL A 186 -29.38 -18.09 -9.29
CA VAL A 186 -28.18 -17.51 -9.90
C VAL A 186 -28.10 -17.90 -11.37
N ASP A 187 -28.18 -19.20 -11.68
CA ASP A 187 -28.13 -19.72 -13.05
C ASP A 187 -29.25 -19.10 -13.90
N ARG A 188 -30.48 -19.06 -13.38
CA ARG A 188 -31.62 -18.45 -14.08
C ARG A 188 -31.46 -16.95 -14.29
N SER A 189 -30.85 -16.23 -13.35
CA SER A 189 -30.57 -14.80 -13.51
C SER A 189 -29.62 -14.57 -14.68
N LEU A 190 -28.53 -15.35 -14.74
CA LEU A 190 -27.53 -15.27 -15.81
C LEU A 190 -28.11 -15.65 -17.17
N GLU A 191 -28.97 -16.67 -17.26
CA GLU A 191 -29.70 -17.03 -18.49
C GLU A 191 -30.57 -15.88 -19.03
N LEU A 192 -31.13 -15.06 -18.13
CA LEU A 192 -31.95 -13.88 -18.48
C LEU A 192 -31.10 -12.63 -18.75
N GLY A 193 -29.78 -12.73 -18.57
CA GLY A 193 -28.83 -11.62 -18.64
C GLY A 193 -28.81 -10.72 -17.40
N LEU A 194 -29.50 -11.07 -16.32
CA LEU A 194 -29.44 -10.32 -15.06
C LEU A 194 -28.17 -10.67 -14.29
N GLU A 195 -27.40 -9.66 -13.85
CA GLU A 195 -26.29 -9.90 -12.92
C GLU A 195 -26.82 -10.19 -11.51
N PRO A 196 -26.58 -11.38 -10.93
CA PRO A 196 -26.99 -11.68 -9.56
C PRO A 196 -25.99 -11.11 -8.55
N LEU A 197 -26.47 -10.20 -7.70
CA LEU A 197 -25.80 -9.82 -6.44
C LEU A 197 -26.27 -10.79 -5.35
N VAL A 198 -25.39 -11.69 -4.92
CA VAL A 198 -25.72 -12.65 -3.85
C VAL A 198 -25.27 -12.10 -2.50
N GLU A 199 -26.22 -11.70 -1.66
CA GLU A 199 -25.98 -11.06 -0.37
C GLU A 199 -25.94 -12.09 0.77
N ALA A 200 -24.95 -11.94 1.65
CA ALA A 200 -24.72 -12.74 2.85
C ALA A 200 -24.40 -11.84 4.06
N HIS A 201 -24.78 -12.25 5.27
CA HIS A 201 -24.41 -11.55 6.51
C HIS A 201 -23.48 -12.36 7.43
N ASP A 202 -23.33 -13.67 7.25
CA ASP A 202 -22.44 -14.53 8.06
C ASP A 202 -21.64 -15.50 7.19
N GLU A 203 -20.70 -16.20 7.81
CA GLU A 203 -19.77 -17.13 7.16
C GLU A 203 -20.50 -18.28 6.45
N ARG A 204 -21.63 -18.74 7.01
CA ARG A 204 -22.40 -19.87 6.45
C ARG A 204 -23.16 -19.46 5.20
N GLU A 205 -23.75 -18.27 5.23
CA GLU A 205 -24.40 -17.69 4.06
C GLU A 205 -23.40 -17.35 2.98
N LEU A 206 -22.24 -16.82 3.38
CA LEU A 206 -21.14 -16.54 2.46
C LEU A 206 -20.65 -17.83 1.78
N GLU A 207 -20.46 -18.92 2.53
CA GLU A 207 -20.11 -20.22 1.95
C GLU A 207 -21.15 -20.69 0.93
N SER A 208 -22.44 -20.44 1.19
CA SER A 208 -23.53 -20.78 0.27
C SER A 208 -23.51 -19.91 -0.99
N ALA A 209 -23.17 -18.63 -0.85
CA ALA A 209 -23.02 -17.70 -1.97
C ALA A 209 -21.81 -18.04 -2.86
N LEU A 210 -20.65 -18.30 -2.24
CA LEU A 210 -19.40 -18.65 -2.93
C LEU A 210 -19.47 -20.00 -3.66
N ALA A 211 -20.35 -20.90 -3.21
CA ALA A 211 -20.63 -22.15 -3.89
C ALA A 211 -21.38 -22.01 -5.22
N THR A 212 -21.91 -20.82 -5.51
CA THR A 212 -22.55 -20.52 -6.80
C THR A 212 -21.55 -19.92 -7.78
N VAL A 213 -21.96 -19.81 -9.05
CA VAL A 213 -21.20 -19.14 -10.10
C VAL A 213 -21.31 -17.60 -10.05
N ALA A 214 -22.01 -17.04 -9.04
CA ALA A 214 -22.22 -15.60 -8.92
C ALA A 214 -20.88 -14.85 -8.82
N ARG A 215 -20.73 -13.82 -9.65
CA ARG A 215 -19.49 -13.03 -9.73
C ARG A 215 -19.50 -11.86 -8.76
N VAL A 216 -20.69 -11.44 -8.30
CA VAL A 216 -20.90 -10.33 -7.38
C VAL A 216 -21.46 -10.83 -6.06
N ILE A 217 -20.75 -10.55 -4.97
CA ILE A 217 -21.09 -10.93 -3.60
C ILE A 217 -21.39 -9.68 -2.78
N GLY A 218 -22.54 -9.65 -2.11
CA GLY A 218 -22.93 -8.60 -1.18
C GLY A 218 -22.60 -9.01 0.26
N ILE A 219 -21.95 -8.14 1.02
CA ILE A 219 -21.72 -8.32 2.45
C ILE A 219 -22.54 -7.29 3.22
N ASN A 220 -23.57 -7.75 3.92
CA ASN A 220 -24.46 -6.88 4.68
C ASN A 220 -24.00 -6.72 6.13
N ASN A 221 -23.56 -5.52 6.49
CA ASN A 221 -23.20 -5.17 7.87
C ASN A 221 -24.39 -5.17 8.81
N ARG A 222 -25.62 -5.11 8.29
CA ARG A 222 -26.85 -5.25 9.06
C ARG A 222 -27.27 -6.71 9.08
N ASP A 223 -27.44 -7.28 10.27
CA ASP A 223 -28.12 -8.57 10.39
C ASP A 223 -29.60 -8.35 10.08
N LEU A 224 -30.12 -8.93 9.01
CA LEU A 224 -31.50 -8.71 8.61
C LEU A 224 -32.51 -9.45 9.51
N ARG A 225 -32.05 -10.35 10.39
CA ARG A 225 -32.87 -11.07 11.37
C ARG A 225 -33.09 -10.23 12.64
N THR A 226 -32.08 -9.47 13.07
CA THR A 226 -32.11 -8.66 14.32
C THR A 226 -32.09 -7.14 14.09
N LEU A 227 -31.75 -6.70 12.88
CA LEU A 227 -31.54 -5.31 12.44
C LEU A 227 -30.31 -4.61 13.04
N GLU A 228 -29.48 -5.30 13.82
CA GLU A 228 -28.24 -4.77 14.39
C GLU A 228 -27.17 -4.57 13.31
N VAL A 229 -26.36 -3.50 13.44
CA VAL A 229 -25.29 -3.16 12.49
C VAL A 229 -23.94 -3.40 13.15
N ASP A 230 -23.13 -4.25 12.52
CA ASP A 230 -21.74 -4.48 12.88
C ASP A 230 -20.82 -3.85 11.81
N PRO A 231 -20.11 -2.74 12.12
CA PRO A 231 -19.27 -2.04 11.16
C PRO A 231 -18.02 -2.83 10.73
N GLU A 232 -17.59 -3.83 11.51
CA GLU A 232 -16.40 -4.64 11.23
C GLU A 232 -16.72 -5.90 10.40
N ARG A 233 -17.99 -6.20 10.18
CA ARG A 233 -18.40 -7.43 9.48
C ARG A 233 -17.87 -7.48 8.05
N ALA A 234 -18.00 -6.39 7.30
CA ALA A 234 -17.45 -6.30 5.95
C ALA A 234 -15.95 -6.60 5.93
N ALA A 235 -15.19 -6.13 6.93
CA ALA A 235 -13.77 -6.41 7.03
C ALA A 235 -13.50 -7.91 7.24
N ARG A 236 -14.19 -8.54 8.21
CA ARG A 236 -14.00 -9.97 8.51
C ARG A 236 -14.40 -10.89 7.36
N LEU A 237 -15.56 -10.65 6.76
CA LEU A 237 -16.08 -11.52 5.69
C LEU A 237 -15.36 -11.29 4.35
N ARG A 238 -14.83 -10.09 4.09
CA ARG A 238 -14.08 -9.80 2.86
C ARG A 238 -12.86 -10.70 2.71
N GLU A 239 -12.17 -11.03 3.80
CA GLU A 239 -10.99 -11.91 3.77
C GLU A 239 -11.30 -13.33 3.28
N LEU A 240 -12.55 -13.77 3.42
CA LEU A 240 -13.00 -15.09 2.97
C LEU A 240 -13.44 -15.10 1.49
N VAL A 241 -13.59 -13.93 0.87
CA VAL A 241 -14.02 -13.83 -0.54
C VAL A 241 -12.79 -13.89 -1.46
N PRO A 242 -12.75 -14.84 -2.41
CA PRO A 242 -11.70 -14.90 -3.42
C PRO A 242 -11.60 -13.60 -4.22
N GLU A 243 -10.37 -13.18 -4.56
CA GLU A 243 -10.13 -11.91 -5.29
C GLU A 243 -10.68 -11.90 -6.74
N ASP A 244 -11.13 -13.04 -7.27
CA ASP A 244 -11.82 -13.14 -8.57
C ASP A 244 -13.32 -12.79 -8.53
N ARG A 245 -13.86 -12.49 -7.34
CA ARG A 245 -15.23 -11.97 -7.16
C ARG A 245 -15.21 -10.46 -6.97
N ILE A 246 -16.34 -9.84 -7.29
CA ILE A 246 -16.65 -8.45 -6.94
C ILE A 246 -17.35 -8.45 -5.58
N VAL A 247 -16.89 -7.60 -4.67
CA VAL A 247 -17.49 -7.45 -3.34
C VAL A 247 -18.17 -6.09 -3.20
N ILE A 248 -19.45 -6.12 -2.85
CA ILE A 248 -20.23 -4.94 -2.48
C ILE A 248 -20.45 -4.99 -0.96
N ALA A 249 -19.94 -4.01 -0.22
CA ALA A 249 -20.25 -3.86 1.19
C ALA A 249 -21.44 -2.92 1.35
N GLU A 250 -22.35 -3.26 2.26
CA GLU A 250 -23.62 -2.54 2.41
C GLU A 250 -24.05 -2.36 3.86
N SER A 251 -24.91 -1.37 4.08
CA SER A 251 -25.38 -0.91 5.40
C SER A 251 -24.29 -0.26 6.28
N GLY A 252 -24.71 0.68 7.15
CA GLY A 252 -23.85 1.28 8.18
C GLY A 252 -22.92 2.40 7.71
N VAL A 253 -22.95 2.79 6.43
CA VAL A 253 -22.10 3.84 5.87
C VAL A 253 -22.61 5.23 6.25
N ARG A 254 -21.99 5.85 7.25
CA ARG A 254 -22.34 7.18 7.76
C ARG A 254 -21.54 8.30 7.13
N ASP A 255 -20.27 8.05 6.82
CA ASP A 255 -19.34 9.04 6.30
C ASP A 255 -18.31 8.40 5.36
N VAL A 256 -17.52 9.25 4.71
CA VAL A 256 -16.54 8.87 3.70
C VAL A 256 -15.35 8.06 4.23
N SER A 257 -15.07 8.10 5.55
CA SER A 257 -13.97 7.31 6.14
C SER A 257 -14.22 5.81 6.00
N THR A 258 -15.48 5.37 6.15
CA THR A 258 -15.88 3.97 5.97
C THR A 258 -15.57 3.49 4.55
N VAL A 259 -15.84 4.31 3.54
CA VAL A 259 -15.54 3.99 2.14
C VAL A 259 -14.04 3.89 1.89
N ARG A 260 -13.22 4.78 2.47
CA ARG A 260 -11.76 4.70 2.38
C ARG A 260 -11.24 3.41 3.01
N THR A 261 -11.76 3.03 4.17
CA THR A 261 -11.41 1.77 4.85
C THR A 261 -11.75 0.56 4.00
N TRP A 262 -12.96 0.51 3.43
CA TRP A 262 -13.38 -0.60 2.57
C TRP A 262 -12.59 -0.67 1.27
N ARG A 263 -12.28 0.48 0.65
CA ARG A 263 -11.39 0.55 -0.51
C ARG A 263 -10.02 -0.04 -0.18
N ALA A 264 -9.44 0.33 0.96
CA ALA A 264 -8.15 -0.19 1.42
C ALA A 264 -8.19 -1.72 1.61
N LEU A 265 -9.31 -2.27 2.07
CA LEU A 265 -9.56 -3.72 2.20
C LEU A 265 -9.85 -4.44 0.87
N GLY A 266 -9.90 -3.72 -0.26
CA GLY A 266 -10.18 -4.31 -1.56
C GLY A 266 -11.66 -4.67 -1.76
N VAL A 267 -12.58 -3.96 -1.09
CA VAL A 267 -14.01 -3.95 -1.45
C VAL A 267 -14.19 -3.15 -2.74
N ASP A 268 -15.05 -3.62 -3.63
CA ASP A 268 -15.20 -3.08 -4.99
C ASP A 268 -16.30 -2.03 -5.08
N ALA A 269 -17.31 -2.11 -4.23
CA ALA A 269 -18.36 -1.11 -4.16
C ALA A 269 -18.94 -0.94 -2.76
N ALA A 270 -19.43 0.26 -2.47
CA ALA A 270 -20.27 0.54 -1.32
C ALA A 270 -21.70 0.78 -1.78
N LEU A 271 -22.65 0.02 -1.23
CA LEU A 271 -24.08 0.31 -1.40
C LEU A 271 -24.52 1.24 -0.27
N VAL A 272 -24.83 2.48 -0.64
CA VAL A 272 -25.17 3.55 0.31
C VAL A 272 -26.59 4.03 0.03
N GLY A 273 -27.44 4.04 1.05
CA GLY A 273 -28.83 4.49 0.92
C GLY A 273 -29.19 5.59 1.91
N GLU A 274 -29.20 5.27 3.20
CA GLU A 274 -29.78 6.16 4.23
C GLU A 274 -29.13 7.55 4.25
N THR A 275 -27.80 7.62 4.24
CA THR A 275 -27.03 8.87 4.24
C THR A 275 -27.31 9.72 2.99
N LEU A 276 -27.39 9.09 1.82
CA LEU A 276 -27.66 9.79 0.56
C LEU A 276 -29.10 10.32 0.50
N VAL A 277 -30.07 9.49 0.89
CA VAL A 277 -31.48 9.89 0.91
C VAL A 277 -31.69 11.01 1.94
N ARG A 278 -31.05 10.98 3.11
CA ARG A 278 -31.21 12.07 4.10
C ARG A 278 -30.52 13.38 3.71
N SER A 279 -29.64 13.37 2.71
CA SER A 279 -28.90 14.55 2.31
C SER A 279 -29.79 15.66 1.73
N THR A 280 -29.41 16.90 2.01
CA THR A 280 -29.96 18.11 1.37
C THR A 280 -29.37 18.34 -0.02
N ASP A 281 -28.16 17.83 -0.28
CA ASP A 281 -27.50 17.85 -1.59
C ASP A 281 -27.02 16.43 -1.96
N PRO A 282 -27.91 15.62 -2.56
CA PRO A 282 -27.59 14.24 -2.92
C PRO A 282 -26.46 14.11 -3.95
N GLU A 283 -26.30 15.09 -4.85
CA GLU A 283 -25.24 15.08 -5.86
C GLU A 283 -23.87 15.28 -5.22
N ALA A 284 -23.71 16.33 -4.41
CA ALA A 284 -22.44 16.61 -3.73
C ALA A 284 -22.07 15.48 -2.75
N THR A 285 -23.07 14.91 -2.07
CA THR A 285 -22.85 13.78 -1.16
C THR A 285 -22.39 12.54 -1.92
N ALA A 286 -23.03 12.20 -3.04
CA ALA A 286 -22.60 11.10 -3.91
C ALA A 286 -21.18 11.32 -4.43
N ARG A 287 -20.87 12.56 -4.87
CA ARG A 287 -19.53 12.94 -5.33
C ARG A 287 -18.46 12.74 -4.25
N ALA A 288 -18.75 13.11 -2.99
CA ALA A 288 -17.84 12.90 -1.88
C ALA A 288 -17.55 11.41 -1.63
N PHE A 289 -18.57 10.54 -1.69
CA PHE A 289 -18.39 9.09 -1.57
C PHE A 289 -17.60 8.51 -2.74
N VAL A 290 -17.86 8.96 -3.97
CA VAL A 290 -17.10 8.54 -5.16
C VAL A 290 -15.63 8.96 -5.05
N SER A 291 -15.35 10.20 -4.65
CA SER A 291 -13.98 10.68 -4.42
C SER A 291 -13.27 9.90 -3.31
N ALA A 292 -13.98 9.48 -2.26
CA ALA A 292 -13.42 8.66 -1.19
C ALA A 292 -13.09 7.23 -1.63
N GLY A 293 -13.82 6.70 -2.62
CA GLY A 293 -13.60 5.37 -3.20
C GLY A 293 -12.51 5.33 -4.28
N ALA A 294 -12.16 6.48 -4.87
CA ALA A 294 -11.09 6.58 -5.86
C ALA A 294 -9.72 6.19 -5.28
N HIS A 295 -8.81 5.73 -6.14
CA HIS A 295 -7.41 5.55 -5.74
C HIS A 295 -6.80 6.91 -5.37
N PRO A 296 -5.92 6.95 -4.35
CA PRO A 296 -5.29 8.20 -3.95
C PRO A 296 -4.37 8.71 -5.07
N ASP A 297 -4.42 10.00 -5.33
CA ASP A 297 -3.45 10.68 -6.20
C ASP A 297 -2.17 10.92 -5.39
N ASP A 298 -1.37 9.86 -5.23
CA ASP A 298 -0.13 9.85 -4.48
C ASP A 298 1.01 9.41 -5.41
N PRO A 299 1.97 10.30 -5.74
CA PRO A 299 3.08 9.96 -6.64
C PRO A 299 3.91 8.76 -6.17
N VAL A 300 4.02 8.54 -4.85
CA VAL A 300 4.73 7.39 -4.27
C VAL A 300 4.02 6.10 -4.59
N GLU A 301 2.70 6.07 -4.41
CA GLU A 301 1.92 4.87 -4.74
C GLU A 301 1.89 4.63 -6.26
N ALA A 302 1.78 5.68 -7.07
CA ALA A 302 1.82 5.58 -8.53
C ALA A 302 3.15 5.00 -9.04
N ALA A 303 4.29 5.45 -8.51
CA ALA A 303 5.60 4.93 -8.89
C ALA A 303 5.85 3.48 -8.46
N ARG A 304 5.09 2.98 -7.47
CA ARG A 304 5.13 1.59 -6.99
C ARG A 304 4.12 0.69 -7.70
N ALA A 305 3.27 1.24 -8.57
CA ALA A 305 2.26 0.49 -9.29
C ALA A 305 2.94 -0.54 -10.22
N PRO A 306 2.55 -1.83 -10.14
CA PRO A 306 3.17 -2.87 -10.95
C PRO A 306 2.74 -2.72 -12.41
N PHE A 307 3.68 -2.95 -13.33
CA PHE A 307 3.40 -3.04 -14.76
C PHE A 307 2.47 -4.23 -15.07
N VAL A 308 1.49 -4.09 -15.96
CA VAL A 308 0.50 -5.13 -16.27
C VAL A 308 0.44 -5.41 -17.77
N LYS A 309 0.75 -6.64 -18.18
CA LYS A 309 0.61 -7.12 -19.56
C LYS A 309 -0.50 -8.16 -19.71
N ILE A 310 -1.31 -7.99 -20.77
CA ILE A 310 -2.29 -8.98 -21.21
C ILE A 310 -1.75 -9.68 -22.46
N CYS A 311 -1.36 -10.93 -22.31
CA CYS A 311 -0.63 -11.71 -23.31
C CYS A 311 -1.55 -12.60 -24.15
N GLY A 312 -1.20 -12.77 -25.43
CA GLY A 312 -1.88 -13.67 -26.36
C GLY A 312 -3.31 -13.26 -26.64
N ILE A 313 -3.50 -11.99 -27.00
CA ILE A 313 -4.76 -11.47 -27.54
C ILE A 313 -4.94 -12.01 -28.96
N THR A 314 -6.18 -12.37 -29.32
CA THR A 314 -6.50 -13.06 -30.57
C THR A 314 -7.64 -12.41 -31.36
N ASP A 315 -8.33 -11.43 -30.78
CA ASP A 315 -9.49 -10.76 -31.34
C ASP A 315 -9.66 -9.32 -30.84
N ALA A 316 -10.59 -8.58 -31.46
CA ALA A 316 -10.88 -7.19 -31.14
C ALA A 316 -11.43 -6.99 -29.72
N ALA A 317 -12.29 -7.91 -29.25
CA ALA A 317 -12.87 -7.85 -27.91
C ALA A 317 -11.80 -7.95 -26.81
N GLY A 318 -10.78 -8.77 -27.02
CA GLY A 318 -9.63 -8.85 -26.11
C GLY A 318 -8.80 -7.56 -26.09
N VAL A 319 -8.61 -6.91 -27.24
CA VAL A 319 -7.95 -5.59 -27.32
C VAL A 319 -8.76 -4.55 -26.54
N GLU A 320 -10.06 -4.44 -26.80
CA GLU A 320 -10.95 -3.50 -26.10
C GLU A 320 -10.94 -3.72 -24.59
N ALA A 321 -10.99 -4.98 -24.15
CA ALA A 321 -10.94 -5.32 -22.73
C ALA A 321 -9.62 -4.86 -22.08
N ALA A 322 -8.48 -5.13 -22.72
CA ALA A 322 -7.17 -4.74 -22.20
C ALA A 322 -7.00 -3.22 -22.15
N VAL A 323 -7.40 -2.50 -23.21
CA VAL A 323 -7.34 -1.03 -23.28
C VAL A 323 -8.25 -0.41 -22.23
N ARG A 324 -9.51 -0.85 -22.13
CA ARG A 324 -10.49 -0.31 -21.16
C ARG A 324 -10.08 -0.59 -19.71
N ALA A 325 -9.44 -1.73 -19.45
CA ALA A 325 -8.93 -2.08 -18.13
C ALA A 325 -7.68 -1.29 -17.73
N GLY A 326 -7.00 -0.62 -18.67
CA GLY A 326 -5.76 0.12 -18.41
C GLY A 326 -4.52 -0.78 -18.29
N ALA A 327 -4.45 -1.84 -19.11
CA ALA A 327 -3.22 -2.62 -19.26
C ALA A 327 -2.09 -1.76 -19.84
N ASP A 328 -0.85 -1.98 -19.41
CA ASP A 328 0.31 -1.24 -19.94
C ASP A 328 0.83 -1.83 -21.25
N ALA A 329 0.53 -3.11 -21.51
CA ALA A 329 0.92 -3.80 -22.74
C ALA A 329 -0.05 -4.91 -23.14
N ILE A 330 -0.08 -5.16 -24.45
CA ILE A 330 -0.73 -6.31 -25.06
C ILE A 330 0.30 -7.18 -25.80
N GLY A 331 0.17 -8.50 -25.69
CA GLY A 331 1.01 -9.45 -26.41
C GLY A 331 0.29 -10.10 -27.58
N LEU A 332 0.87 -10.01 -28.78
CA LEU A 332 0.38 -10.65 -30.00
C LEU A 332 1.31 -11.82 -30.37
N ASN A 333 0.77 -13.02 -30.44
CA ASN A 333 1.55 -14.24 -30.53
C ASN A 333 1.72 -14.72 -31.97
N LEU A 334 2.93 -14.59 -32.51
CA LEU A 334 3.29 -14.97 -33.89
C LEU A 334 3.99 -16.34 -33.96
N VAL A 335 3.93 -17.13 -32.88
CA VAL A 335 4.52 -18.47 -32.81
C VAL A 335 3.52 -19.50 -33.38
N PRO A 336 3.80 -20.11 -34.55
CA PRO A 336 2.88 -21.05 -35.18
C PRO A 336 2.59 -22.27 -34.31
N GLY A 337 1.38 -22.83 -34.46
CA GLY A 337 0.96 -24.05 -33.75
C GLY A 337 0.52 -23.84 -32.29
N THR A 338 0.81 -22.68 -31.70
CA THR A 338 0.33 -22.38 -30.34
C THR A 338 -1.18 -22.09 -30.33
N PRO A 339 -1.90 -22.32 -29.20
CA PRO A 339 -3.34 -22.06 -29.10
C PRO A 339 -3.79 -20.60 -29.30
N ARG A 340 -2.82 -19.68 -29.38
CA ARG A 340 -3.00 -18.23 -29.49
C ARG A 340 -2.31 -17.66 -30.73
N ALA A 341 -1.84 -18.52 -31.64
CA ALA A 341 -1.13 -18.11 -32.83
C ALA A 341 -1.99 -17.21 -33.72
N LEU A 342 -1.38 -16.12 -34.19
CA LEU A 342 -1.91 -15.19 -35.17
C LEU A 342 -1.05 -15.25 -36.44
N ALA A 343 -1.69 -15.08 -37.59
CA ALA A 343 -0.99 -14.66 -38.79
C ALA A 343 -0.52 -13.20 -38.65
N LEU A 344 0.51 -12.82 -39.40
CA LEU A 344 1.13 -11.50 -39.26
C LEU A 344 0.14 -10.36 -39.57
N ASP A 345 -0.67 -10.53 -40.61
CA ASP A 345 -1.74 -9.61 -41.01
C ASP A 345 -2.84 -9.46 -39.94
N GLU A 346 -3.28 -10.57 -39.34
CA GLU A 346 -4.22 -10.54 -38.21
C GLU A 346 -3.65 -9.71 -37.04
N ALA A 347 -2.37 -9.90 -36.72
CA ALA A 347 -1.71 -9.17 -35.64
C ALA A 347 -1.56 -7.67 -35.95
N VAL A 348 -1.28 -7.30 -37.20
CA VAL A 348 -1.23 -5.88 -37.64
C VAL A 348 -2.58 -5.20 -37.43
N GLU A 349 -3.69 -5.85 -37.76
CA GLU A 349 -5.03 -5.27 -37.57
C GLU A 349 -5.36 -5.06 -36.09
N LEU A 350 -5.04 -6.03 -35.22
CA LEU A 350 -5.24 -5.89 -33.77
C LEU A 350 -4.34 -4.80 -33.16
N ALA A 351 -3.10 -4.66 -33.63
CA ALA A 351 -2.20 -3.59 -33.20
C ALA A 351 -2.72 -2.21 -33.59
N ARG A 352 -3.24 -2.04 -34.81
CA ARG A 352 -3.89 -0.80 -35.27
C ARG A 352 -5.12 -0.47 -34.42
N LEU A 353 -5.94 -1.49 -34.14
CA LEU A 353 -7.11 -1.34 -33.31
C LEU A 353 -6.76 -0.86 -31.89
N ALA A 354 -5.73 -1.43 -31.27
CA ALA A 354 -5.26 -1.01 -29.94
C ALA A 354 -4.86 0.47 -29.90
N ARG A 355 -4.18 0.94 -30.95
CA ARG A 355 -3.80 2.35 -31.11
C ARG A 355 -5.01 3.25 -31.41
N TRP A 356 -6.04 2.74 -32.09
CA TRP A 356 -7.25 3.48 -32.43
C TRP A 356 -8.23 3.66 -31.26
N ILE A 357 -8.45 2.61 -30.44
CA ILE A 357 -9.41 2.63 -29.30
C ILE A 357 -8.96 3.55 -28.16
N ALA A 358 -7.71 4.00 -28.14
CA ALA A 358 -7.15 4.81 -27.07
C ALA A 358 -7.08 6.31 -27.44
N PRO A 359 -8.21 7.05 -27.57
CA PRO A 359 -8.13 8.49 -27.77
C PRO A 359 -7.78 9.14 -26.42
N SER A 360 -6.66 9.86 -26.38
CA SER A 360 -6.22 10.74 -25.28
C SER A 360 -5.71 10.09 -23.98
N GLY A 361 -5.54 8.76 -23.93
CA GLY A 361 -4.90 8.03 -22.82
C GLY A 361 -3.54 7.41 -23.19
N SER A 362 -2.91 6.66 -22.26
CA SER A 362 -1.70 5.88 -22.55
C SER A 362 -2.07 4.62 -23.36
N VAL A 363 -1.75 4.61 -24.64
CA VAL A 363 -1.88 3.44 -25.51
C VAL A 363 -1.06 2.28 -24.94
N PRO A 364 -1.62 1.07 -24.75
CA PRO A 364 -0.82 -0.07 -24.30
C PRO A 364 0.28 -0.38 -25.32
N LYS A 365 1.47 -0.72 -24.84
CA LYS A 365 2.56 -1.18 -25.72
C LYS A 365 2.13 -2.43 -26.48
N VAL A 366 2.36 -2.46 -27.78
CA VAL A 366 2.15 -3.63 -28.64
C VAL A 366 3.43 -4.46 -28.66
N ILE A 367 3.34 -5.69 -28.15
CA ILE A 367 4.48 -6.60 -27.99
C ILE A 367 4.33 -7.77 -28.95
N ALA A 368 5.29 -7.94 -29.86
CA ALA A 368 5.33 -9.09 -30.75
C ALA A 368 6.02 -10.27 -30.06
N ILE A 369 5.34 -11.42 -29.96
CA ILE A 369 5.89 -12.61 -29.29
C ILE A 369 6.41 -13.59 -30.34
N THR A 370 7.68 -13.94 -30.22
CA THR A 370 8.42 -14.79 -31.17
C THR A 370 9.26 -15.83 -30.44
N VAL A 371 9.70 -16.86 -31.16
CA VAL A 371 10.58 -17.92 -30.66
C VAL A 371 11.63 -18.21 -31.71
N ASP A 372 12.91 -18.10 -31.33
CA ASP A 372 14.08 -18.57 -32.08
C ASP A 372 14.13 -18.11 -33.55
N ARG A 373 13.71 -16.87 -33.80
CA ARG A 373 13.73 -16.23 -35.12
C ARG A 373 15.08 -15.59 -35.42
N THR A 374 15.39 -15.47 -36.71
CA THR A 374 16.55 -14.71 -37.19
C THR A 374 16.35 -13.21 -36.99
N VAL A 375 17.44 -12.44 -36.94
CA VAL A 375 17.39 -10.97 -36.77
C VAL A 375 16.55 -10.30 -37.85
N ASP A 376 16.67 -10.75 -39.10
CA ASP A 376 15.95 -10.13 -40.23
C ASP A 376 14.45 -10.41 -40.15
N GLU A 377 14.03 -11.62 -39.76
CA GLU A 377 12.62 -11.92 -39.50
C GLU A 377 12.07 -11.06 -38.34
N LEU A 378 12.86 -10.86 -37.28
CA LEU A 378 12.45 -10.02 -36.14
C LEU A 378 12.27 -8.55 -36.54
N ARG A 379 13.16 -8.02 -37.41
CA ARG A 379 13.03 -6.67 -37.96
C ARG A 379 11.80 -6.53 -38.85
N GLU A 380 11.54 -7.51 -39.70
CA GLU A 380 10.34 -7.53 -40.56
C GLU A 380 9.06 -7.53 -39.72
N ILE A 381 8.98 -8.42 -38.73
CA ILE A 381 7.84 -8.49 -37.79
C ILE A 381 7.68 -7.16 -37.04
N GLY A 382 8.77 -6.62 -36.49
CA GLY A 382 8.76 -5.37 -35.73
C GLY A 382 8.29 -4.18 -36.56
N ALA A 383 8.74 -4.09 -37.82
CA ALA A 383 8.32 -3.06 -38.76
C ALA A 383 6.85 -3.21 -39.16
N ALA A 384 6.41 -4.43 -39.52
CA ALA A 384 5.05 -4.70 -39.97
C ALA A 384 4.01 -4.37 -38.89
N LEU A 385 4.23 -4.82 -37.64
CA LEU A 385 3.33 -4.55 -36.51
C LEU A 385 3.46 -3.10 -36.00
N ASN A 386 4.54 -2.40 -36.38
CA ASN A 386 5.03 -1.25 -35.63
C ASN A 386 5.09 -1.58 -34.13
N ALA A 387 5.78 -2.67 -33.79
CA ALA A 387 5.86 -3.17 -32.42
C ALA A 387 6.69 -2.23 -31.55
N ASP A 388 6.25 -2.06 -30.30
CA ASP A 388 6.98 -1.26 -29.30
C ASP A 388 8.12 -2.07 -28.66
N ALA A 389 8.00 -3.41 -28.64
CA ALA A 389 9.08 -4.33 -28.28
C ALA A 389 8.86 -5.73 -28.89
N ILE A 390 9.95 -6.50 -28.96
CA ILE A 390 9.94 -7.93 -29.34
C ILE A 390 10.14 -8.78 -28.09
N GLN A 391 9.22 -9.69 -27.81
CA GLN A 391 9.33 -10.67 -26.73
C GLN A 391 9.92 -11.99 -27.26
N LEU A 392 11.09 -12.32 -26.76
CA LEU A 392 11.87 -13.51 -27.08
C LEU A 392 11.54 -14.63 -26.09
N ASN A 393 10.84 -15.66 -26.56
CA ASN A 393 10.35 -16.76 -25.73
C ASN A 393 11.25 -18.01 -25.77
N GLY A 394 12.17 -18.14 -26.73
CA GLY A 394 12.97 -19.34 -26.94
C GLY A 394 14.31 -19.35 -26.20
N ASP A 395 15.30 -19.98 -26.82
CA ASP A 395 16.67 -20.11 -26.33
C ASP A 395 17.61 -19.05 -26.96
N GLU A 396 17.03 -17.91 -27.38
CA GLU A 396 17.77 -16.86 -28.05
C GLU A 396 18.93 -16.34 -27.17
N PRO A 397 20.14 -16.16 -27.73
CA PRO A 397 21.34 -15.80 -26.98
C PRO A 397 21.37 -14.31 -26.59
N VAL A 398 22.12 -13.97 -25.53
CA VAL A 398 22.32 -12.58 -25.07
C VAL A 398 22.85 -11.66 -26.17
N SER A 399 23.70 -12.18 -27.07
CA SER A 399 24.26 -11.42 -28.19
C SER A 399 23.23 -10.94 -29.21
N LEU A 400 22.02 -11.52 -29.21
CA LEU A 400 20.93 -11.09 -30.09
C LEU A 400 20.41 -9.70 -29.70
N ILE A 401 20.41 -9.37 -28.40
CA ILE A 401 19.79 -8.15 -27.88
C ILE A 401 20.35 -6.89 -28.54
N GLY A 402 21.67 -6.79 -28.68
CA GLY A 402 22.33 -5.64 -29.30
C GLY A 402 22.18 -5.54 -30.83
N GLN A 403 21.58 -6.55 -31.49
CA GLN A 403 21.39 -6.58 -32.95
C GLN A 403 20.01 -6.10 -33.39
N LEU A 404 19.09 -5.97 -32.44
CA LEU A 404 17.70 -5.58 -32.67
C LEU A 404 17.59 -4.05 -32.74
N ASP A 405 16.74 -3.57 -33.64
CA ASP A 405 16.39 -2.16 -33.82
C ASP A 405 15.21 -1.72 -32.94
N ARG A 406 14.68 -2.65 -32.14
CA ARG A 406 13.56 -2.46 -31.21
C ARG A 406 13.92 -3.02 -29.83
N PRO A 407 13.33 -2.50 -28.74
CA PRO A 407 13.52 -3.05 -27.40
C PRO A 407 13.18 -4.55 -27.36
N ALA A 408 14.01 -5.31 -26.64
CA ALA A 408 13.83 -6.76 -26.48
C ALA A 408 13.37 -7.10 -25.06
N TRP A 409 12.39 -7.98 -24.94
CA TRP A 409 11.92 -8.53 -23.68
C TRP A 409 12.24 -10.02 -23.67
N LYS A 410 12.98 -10.50 -22.67
CA LYS A 410 13.39 -11.91 -22.61
C LYS A 410 12.53 -12.69 -21.61
N VAL A 411 12.01 -13.83 -22.03
CA VAL A 411 11.39 -14.80 -21.11
C VAL A 411 12.47 -15.76 -20.62
N LEU A 412 12.55 -15.95 -19.31
CA LEU A 412 13.33 -17.00 -18.68
C LEU A 412 12.38 -18.04 -18.07
N HIS A 413 12.64 -19.31 -18.38
CA HIS A 413 11.78 -20.41 -17.99
C HIS A 413 12.21 -21.01 -16.65
N LEU A 414 11.31 -20.96 -15.67
CA LEU A 414 11.45 -21.56 -14.36
C LEU A 414 10.94 -23.01 -14.36
N PRO A 415 11.50 -23.90 -13.53
CA PRO A 415 10.85 -25.17 -13.25
C PRO A 415 9.45 -24.92 -12.63
N PRO A 416 8.44 -25.72 -12.98
CA PRO A 416 7.14 -25.67 -12.32
C PRO A 416 7.27 -25.87 -10.80
N ALA A 417 6.35 -25.31 -10.01
CA ALA A 417 6.40 -25.43 -8.54
C ALA A 417 6.41 -26.89 -8.03
N ALA A 418 5.78 -27.81 -8.78
CA ALA A 418 5.77 -29.24 -8.45
C ALA A 418 7.15 -29.92 -8.61
N ASP A 419 8.03 -29.29 -9.39
CA ASP A 419 9.38 -29.77 -9.70
C ASP A 419 10.45 -28.87 -9.03
N ALA A 420 10.03 -28.01 -8.10
CA ALA A 420 10.93 -27.10 -7.38
C ALA A 420 11.85 -27.87 -6.43
N ALA A 421 13.02 -27.29 -6.14
CA ALA A 421 14.01 -27.93 -5.28
C ALA A 421 13.47 -28.17 -3.86
N ASP A 422 13.81 -29.33 -3.28
CA ASP A 422 13.33 -29.76 -1.96
C ASP A 422 13.94 -28.97 -0.78
N THR A 423 15.04 -28.24 -0.99
CA THR A 423 15.74 -27.47 0.04
C THR A 423 15.88 -26.00 -0.32
N ASP A 424 15.92 -25.14 0.71
CA ASP A 424 16.06 -23.69 0.55
C ASP A 424 17.38 -23.32 -0.13
N ASP A 425 18.48 -23.98 0.22
CA ASP A 425 19.81 -23.74 -0.38
C ASP A 425 19.80 -24.01 -1.91
N ALA A 426 19.15 -25.08 -2.35
CA ALA A 426 19.07 -25.43 -3.76
C ALA A 426 18.15 -24.46 -4.53
N ARG A 427 17.09 -23.97 -3.88
CA ARG A 427 16.23 -22.91 -4.43
C ARG A 427 16.98 -21.60 -4.57
N GLU A 428 17.76 -21.22 -3.56
CA GLU A 428 18.58 -20.00 -3.58
C GLU A 428 19.68 -20.07 -4.65
N ALA A 429 20.37 -21.21 -4.78
CA ALA A 429 21.37 -21.43 -5.83
C ALA A 429 20.74 -21.33 -7.24
N THR A 430 19.54 -21.88 -7.41
CA THR A 430 18.77 -21.77 -8.65
C THR A 430 18.36 -20.32 -8.93
N GLY A 431 17.84 -19.62 -7.93
CA GLY A 431 17.47 -18.20 -8.02
C GLY A 431 18.66 -17.33 -8.41
N THR A 432 19.82 -17.54 -7.78
CA THR A 432 21.08 -16.83 -8.06
C THR A 432 21.51 -17.02 -9.51
N ARG A 433 21.51 -18.26 -10.01
CA ARG A 433 21.88 -18.56 -11.40
C ARG A 433 20.94 -17.88 -12.40
N ILE A 434 19.64 -17.89 -12.12
CA ILE A 434 18.63 -17.27 -13.00
C ILE A 434 18.72 -15.74 -12.94
N ALA A 435 18.94 -15.17 -11.76
CA ALA A 435 19.18 -13.73 -11.59
C ALA A 435 20.45 -13.29 -12.33
N ALA A 436 21.54 -14.06 -12.29
CA ALA A 436 22.75 -13.77 -13.05
C ALA A 436 22.49 -13.79 -14.58
N ASN A 437 21.72 -14.76 -15.07
CA ASN A 437 21.32 -14.81 -16.48
C ASN A 437 20.44 -13.60 -16.86
N ALA A 438 19.45 -13.27 -16.03
CA ALA A 438 18.61 -12.08 -16.21
C ALA A 438 19.44 -10.79 -16.27
N SER A 439 20.41 -10.63 -15.36
CA SER A 439 21.34 -9.51 -15.36
C SER A 439 22.15 -9.42 -16.66
N ALA A 440 22.58 -10.55 -17.24
CA ALA A 440 23.31 -10.56 -18.50
C ALA A 440 22.47 -10.00 -19.66
N PHE A 441 21.19 -10.39 -19.74
CA PHE A 441 20.25 -9.83 -20.73
C PHE A 441 19.98 -8.34 -20.50
N LEU A 442 19.74 -7.92 -19.26
CA LEU A 442 19.52 -6.50 -18.91
C LEU A 442 20.75 -5.65 -19.27
N THR A 443 21.95 -6.15 -18.98
CA THR A 443 23.23 -5.46 -19.30
C THR A 443 23.42 -5.32 -20.81
N ALA A 444 22.98 -6.33 -21.58
CA ALA A 444 23.01 -6.29 -23.04
C ALA A 444 21.96 -5.34 -23.66
N GLY A 445 21.07 -4.76 -22.86
CA GLY A 445 20.06 -3.78 -23.30
C GLY A 445 18.63 -4.31 -23.37
N ALA A 446 18.33 -5.49 -22.80
CA ALA A 446 16.95 -5.96 -22.72
C ALA A 446 16.13 -5.01 -21.83
N GLU A 447 14.94 -4.61 -22.26
CA GLU A 447 14.08 -3.70 -21.50
C GLU A 447 13.44 -4.41 -20.31
N ARG A 448 13.08 -5.69 -20.47
CA ARG A 448 12.35 -6.47 -19.45
C ARG A 448 12.74 -7.94 -19.44
N ILE A 449 12.69 -8.52 -18.25
CA ILE A 449 12.80 -9.96 -18.01
C ILE A 449 11.46 -10.47 -17.51
N LEU A 450 10.91 -11.49 -18.18
CA LEU A 450 9.69 -12.19 -17.78
C LEU A 450 10.06 -13.55 -17.22
N LEU A 451 9.47 -13.94 -16.10
CA LEU A 451 9.61 -15.28 -15.53
C LEU A 451 8.35 -16.10 -15.84
N ASP A 452 8.43 -17.10 -16.71
CA ASP A 452 7.34 -18.05 -17.01
C ASP A 452 7.78 -19.47 -16.64
N THR A 453 6.88 -20.44 -16.65
CA THR A 453 7.18 -21.84 -16.33
C THR A 453 7.44 -22.68 -17.57
N SER A 454 8.38 -23.62 -17.47
CA SER A 454 8.68 -24.62 -18.51
C SER A 454 7.69 -25.81 -18.51
N GLY A 455 7.87 -26.74 -19.46
CA GLY A 455 7.20 -28.05 -19.44
C GLY A 455 5.93 -28.19 -20.29
N GLY A 456 5.70 -27.27 -21.24
CA GLY A 456 4.68 -27.38 -22.28
C GLY A 456 5.25 -27.80 -23.64
N PRO A 457 4.41 -28.11 -24.64
CA PRO A 457 4.85 -28.44 -26.00
C PRO A 457 5.45 -27.25 -26.77
N HIS A 458 5.32 -26.04 -26.21
CA HIS A 458 5.89 -24.80 -26.74
C HIS A 458 6.57 -24.03 -25.59
N PRO A 459 7.56 -23.17 -25.89
CA PRO A 459 8.21 -22.33 -24.88
C PRO A 459 7.24 -21.26 -24.35
N GLY A 460 6.69 -21.52 -23.17
CA GLY A 460 5.78 -20.65 -22.42
C GLY A 460 4.30 -21.01 -22.55
N GLY A 461 3.46 -20.31 -21.78
CA GLY A 461 2.00 -20.46 -21.86
C GLY A 461 1.45 -21.79 -21.35
N THR A 462 2.18 -22.45 -20.45
CA THR A 462 1.85 -23.77 -19.86
C THR A 462 0.61 -23.73 -18.95
N GLY A 463 0.27 -22.54 -18.43
CA GLY A 463 -0.77 -22.34 -17.43
C GLY A 463 -0.41 -22.82 -16.02
N ARG A 464 0.84 -23.28 -15.80
CA ARG A 464 1.34 -23.72 -14.50
C ARG A 464 1.90 -22.54 -13.70
N ARG A 465 1.87 -22.66 -12.37
CA ARG A 465 2.46 -21.65 -11.46
C ARG A 465 3.94 -21.95 -11.24
N ALA A 466 4.75 -20.90 -11.20
CA ALA A 466 6.11 -20.96 -10.69
C ALA A 466 6.09 -21.08 -9.16
N ASP A 467 7.20 -21.58 -8.60
CA ASP A 467 7.44 -21.53 -7.15
C ASP A 467 7.53 -20.06 -6.69
N PRO A 468 6.62 -19.58 -5.81
CA PRO A 468 6.61 -18.21 -5.34
C PRO A 468 7.92 -17.79 -4.66
N ASP A 469 8.57 -18.69 -3.92
CA ASP A 469 9.79 -18.38 -3.18
C ASP A 469 10.98 -18.19 -4.13
N LEU A 470 11.02 -18.98 -5.20
CA LEU A 470 12.03 -18.82 -6.26
C LEU A 470 11.82 -17.50 -7.01
N VAL A 471 10.58 -17.13 -7.33
CA VAL A 471 10.25 -15.84 -7.96
C VAL A 471 10.66 -14.69 -7.04
N ALA A 472 10.36 -14.78 -5.75
CA ALA A 472 10.73 -13.75 -4.77
C ALA A 472 12.26 -13.60 -4.64
N ALA A 473 13.00 -14.71 -4.62
CA ALA A 473 14.46 -14.71 -4.59
C ALA A 473 15.06 -14.00 -5.82
N ILE A 474 14.56 -14.30 -7.03
CA ILE A 474 15.04 -13.64 -8.26
C ILE A 474 14.64 -12.16 -8.28
N ALA A 475 13.39 -11.83 -7.94
CA ALA A 475 12.85 -10.47 -7.98
C ALA A 475 13.53 -9.53 -6.97
N ARG A 476 14.16 -10.08 -5.93
CA ARG A 476 14.98 -9.32 -4.97
C ARG A 476 16.25 -8.77 -5.61
N GLU A 477 16.84 -9.53 -6.53
CA GLU A 477 18.12 -9.20 -7.16
C GLU A 477 17.96 -8.40 -8.44
N VAL A 478 16.93 -8.72 -9.25
CA VAL A 478 16.74 -8.15 -10.60
C VAL A 478 15.29 -7.80 -10.90
N PRO A 479 15.04 -6.75 -11.72
CA PRO A 479 13.68 -6.34 -12.05
C PRO A 479 13.02 -7.36 -12.99
N VAL A 480 11.96 -8.01 -12.52
CA VAL A 480 11.24 -9.04 -13.28
C VAL A 480 9.74 -8.78 -13.38
N VAL A 481 9.15 -9.26 -14.47
CA VAL A 481 7.71 -9.39 -14.67
C VAL A 481 7.33 -10.85 -14.39
N HIS A 482 6.48 -11.07 -13.41
CA HIS A 482 6.02 -12.43 -13.08
C HIS A 482 4.94 -12.88 -14.06
N ALA A 483 5.22 -13.95 -14.80
CA ALA A 483 4.29 -14.63 -15.68
C ALA A 483 4.02 -16.08 -15.20
N GLY A 484 3.09 -16.77 -15.87
CA GLY A 484 2.82 -18.19 -15.64
C GLY A 484 1.80 -18.46 -14.53
N GLY A 485 0.62 -18.99 -14.92
CA GLY A 485 -0.39 -19.49 -13.97
C GLY A 485 -1.09 -18.43 -13.10
N LEU A 486 -0.93 -17.14 -13.42
CA LEU A 486 -1.61 -16.04 -12.73
C LEU A 486 -3.05 -15.86 -13.24
N GLY A 487 -3.92 -15.38 -12.35
CA GLY A 487 -5.28 -14.95 -12.66
C GLY A 487 -5.79 -13.98 -11.58
N PRO A 488 -7.04 -13.48 -11.71
CA PRO A 488 -7.58 -12.49 -10.76
C PRO A 488 -7.50 -12.91 -9.29
N ALA A 489 -7.72 -14.19 -9.00
CA ALA A 489 -7.67 -14.73 -7.65
C ALA A 489 -6.27 -14.77 -7.01
N SER A 490 -5.18 -14.69 -7.81
CA SER A 490 -3.81 -14.92 -7.32
C SER A 490 -2.83 -13.79 -7.60
N VAL A 491 -3.15 -12.86 -8.49
CA VAL A 491 -2.22 -11.79 -8.90
C VAL A 491 -1.89 -10.86 -7.74
N GLY A 492 -2.88 -10.57 -6.87
CA GLY A 492 -2.68 -9.74 -5.69
C GLY A 492 -1.66 -10.36 -4.74
N GLU A 493 -1.79 -11.65 -4.43
CA GLU A 493 -0.86 -12.36 -3.55
C GLU A 493 0.54 -12.46 -4.15
N ALA A 494 0.65 -12.81 -5.43
CA ALA A 494 1.94 -12.90 -6.13
C ALA A 494 2.75 -11.59 -6.08
N LEU A 495 2.08 -10.44 -6.17
CA LEU A 495 2.71 -9.12 -6.08
C LEU A 495 3.02 -8.68 -4.65
N ARG A 496 2.33 -9.24 -3.65
CA ARG A 496 2.61 -9.00 -2.23
C ARG A 496 3.76 -9.86 -1.72
N SER A 497 3.96 -11.06 -2.27
CA SER A 497 5.02 -11.98 -1.88
C SER A 497 6.35 -11.74 -2.62
N ALA A 498 6.33 -11.19 -3.83
CA ALA A 498 7.53 -10.93 -4.61
C ALA A 498 7.69 -9.45 -4.99
N ALA A 499 8.95 -8.99 -5.03
CA ALA A 499 9.33 -7.64 -5.47
C ALA A 499 9.24 -7.43 -7.00
N ALA A 500 8.37 -8.19 -7.68
CA ALA A 500 8.21 -8.13 -9.13
C ALA A 500 7.76 -6.73 -9.56
N VAL A 501 8.39 -6.18 -10.59
CA VAL A 501 8.05 -4.83 -11.11
C VAL A 501 6.81 -4.87 -12.01
N GLY A 502 6.34 -6.06 -12.37
CA GLY A 502 5.11 -6.26 -13.12
C GLY A 502 4.60 -7.69 -13.15
N VAL A 503 3.48 -7.88 -13.83
CA VAL A 503 2.82 -9.16 -14.05
C VAL A 503 2.38 -9.32 -15.50
N ASP A 504 2.36 -10.57 -15.97
CA ASP A 504 1.87 -10.97 -17.28
C ASP A 504 0.84 -12.09 -17.15
N VAL A 505 -0.26 -12.00 -17.90
CA VAL A 505 -1.28 -13.05 -17.92
C VAL A 505 -1.74 -13.40 -19.33
N ALA A 506 -1.86 -14.71 -19.58
CA ALA A 506 -2.51 -15.25 -20.76
C ALA A 506 -3.78 -16.02 -20.40
N SER A 507 -3.64 -17.29 -19.99
CA SER A 507 -4.75 -18.23 -19.78
C SER A 507 -5.69 -17.89 -18.62
N GLY A 508 -5.18 -17.27 -17.55
CA GLY A 508 -5.97 -17.00 -16.34
C GLY A 508 -7.10 -15.98 -16.53
N VAL A 509 -7.11 -15.26 -17.65
CA VAL A 509 -8.15 -14.27 -18.02
C VAL A 509 -8.89 -14.66 -19.30
N GLU A 510 -8.85 -15.93 -19.69
CA GLU A 510 -9.59 -16.44 -20.86
C GLU A 510 -10.97 -16.97 -20.47
N HIS A 511 -11.87 -16.99 -21.45
CA HIS A 511 -13.10 -17.77 -21.35
C HIS A 511 -12.77 -19.26 -21.21
N PRO A 512 -13.64 -20.05 -20.55
CA PRO A 512 -13.55 -21.51 -20.57
C PRO A 512 -13.46 -22.01 -22.02
N ARG A 513 -12.64 -23.06 -22.25
CA ARG A 513 -12.52 -23.64 -23.60
C ARG A 513 -13.86 -24.26 -23.99
N VAL A 514 -14.39 -23.86 -25.14
CA VAL A 514 -15.51 -24.52 -25.80
C VAL A 514 -14.98 -25.00 -27.15
N ASN A 515 -14.99 -26.33 -27.37
CA ASN A 515 -14.50 -26.97 -28.59
C ASN A 515 -13.02 -26.62 -28.93
N ASP A 516 -12.66 -26.65 -30.21
CA ASP A 516 -11.36 -26.26 -30.76
C ASP A 516 -11.29 -24.78 -31.19
N GLU A 517 -12.15 -23.93 -30.63
CA GLU A 517 -12.10 -22.49 -30.88
C GLU A 517 -10.80 -21.86 -30.37
N ARG A 518 -10.31 -20.85 -31.10
CA ARG A 518 -9.16 -20.04 -30.70
C ARG A 518 -9.44 -19.40 -29.33
N ARG A 519 -8.43 -19.32 -28.48
CA ARG A 519 -8.57 -18.77 -27.12
C ARG A 519 -8.99 -17.30 -27.16
N ARG A 520 -10.01 -16.91 -26.40
CA ARG A 520 -10.51 -15.52 -26.29
C ARG A 520 -10.44 -15.01 -24.85
N LYS A 521 -10.20 -13.71 -24.69
CA LYS A 521 -10.13 -13.04 -23.39
C LYS A 521 -11.53 -12.78 -22.84
N ASP A 522 -11.69 -12.95 -21.54
CA ASP A 522 -12.90 -12.60 -20.79
C ASP A 522 -12.75 -11.16 -20.26
N PRO A 523 -13.57 -10.20 -20.71
CA PRO A 523 -13.41 -8.79 -20.33
C PRO A 523 -13.47 -8.53 -18.83
N LEU A 524 -14.31 -9.26 -18.09
CA LEU A 524 -14.40 -9.10 -16.64
C LEU A 524 -13.14 -9.62 -15.96
N LYS A 525 -12.64 -10.79 -16.36
CA LYS A 525 -11.40 -11.33 -15.78
C LYS A 525 -10.20 -10.45 -16.08
N VAL A 526 -10.13 -9.85 -17.27
CA VAL A 526 -9.09 -8.87 -17.62
C VAL A 526 -9.19 -7.65 -16.69
N ALA A 527 -10.38 -7.06 -16.54
CA ALA A 527 -10.59 -5.91 -15.65
C ALA A 527 -10.21 -6.22 -14.20
N LEU A 528 -10.66 -7.36 -13.67
CA LEU A 528 -10.32 -7.79 -12.31
C LEU A 528 -8.82 -8.06 -12.16
N PHE A 529 -8.18 -8.71 -13.13
CA PHE A 529 -6.73 -8.94 -13.06
C PHE A 529 -5.95 -7.63 -12.95
N VAL A 530 -6.26 -6.64 -13.80
CA VAL A 530 -5.61 -5.32 -13.74
C VAL A 530 -5.92 -4.63 -12.41
N LYS A 531 -7.20 -4.64 -11.97
CA LYS A 531 -7.61 -4.04 -10.69
C LYS A 531 -6.86 -4.63 -9.50
N ARG A 532 -6.82 -5.95 -9.38
CA ARG A 532 -6.13 -6.65 -8.28
C ARG A 532 -4.62 -6.43 -8.32
N ALA A 533 -4.02 -6.43 -9.52
CA ALA A 533 -2.60 -6.12 -9.68
C ALA A 533 -2.26 -4.70 -9.17
N ARG A 534 -3.00 -3.67 -9.62
CA ARG A 534 -2.75 -2.29 -9.20
C ARG A 534 -3.03 -2.06 -7.71
N ALA A 535 -4.05 -2.71 -7.16
CA ALA A 535 -4.39 -2.59 -5.74
C ALA A 535 -3.45 -3.34 -4.78
N ALA A 536 -2.62 -4.26 -5.29
CA ALA A 536 -1.84 -5.18 -4.46
C ALA A 536 -0.89 -4.48 -3.45
N ARG A 537 -0.35 -3.31 -3.82
CA ARG A 537 0.67 -2.58 -3.03
C ARG A 537 0.21 -1.22 -2.51
N ILE A 538 -0.98 -0.77 -2.91
CA ILE A 538 -1.56 0.50 -2.46
C ILE A 538 -1.82 0.43 -0.96
N ASP A 539 -1.49 1.53 -0.27
CA ASP A 539 -1.55 1.63 1.18
C ASP A 539 -0.73 0.50 1.87
N ARG A 540 0.33 0.00 1.23
CA ARG A 540 1.22 -1.03 1.79
C ARG A 540 2.69 -0.65 1.51
N PRO A 541 3.20 0.45 2.06
CA PRO A 541 4.51 1.00 1.69
C PRO A 541 5.67 0.04 2.01
N ASN A 542 5.51 -0.81 3.04
CA ASN A 542 6.53 -1.75 3.48
C ASN A 542 6.64 -3.01 2.61
N LEU A 543 5.73 -3.23 1.66
CA LEU A 543 5.90 -4.31 0.70
C LEU A 543 6.98 -3.94 -0.33
N PRO A 544 7.89 -4.87 -0.65
CA PRO A 544 8.91 -4.65 -1.66
C PRO A 544 8.22 -4.48 -3.02
N ALA A 545 8.60 -3.43 -3.74
CA ALA A 545 8.03 -3.10 -5.05
C ALA A 545 9.05 -3.20 -6.20
N ARG A 546 10.32 -3.45 -5.85
CA ARG A 546 11.47 -3.38 -6.73
C ARG A 546 12.63 -4.16 -6.12
N PRO A 547 13.66 -4.50 -6.91
CA PRO A 547 14.86 -5.14 -6.41
C PRO A 547 15.58 -4.29 -5.36
N THR A 548 16.22 -4.97 -4.43
CA THR A 548 17.12 -4.40 -3.43
C THR A 548 18.26 -5.39 -3.22
N PRO A 549 19.24 -5.44 -4.16
CA PRO A 549 20.36 -6.41 -4.20
C PRO A 549 21.40 -6.14 -3.10
N VAL A 550 20.98 -6.29 -1.85
CA VAL A 550 21.82 -6.27 -0.66
C VAL A 550 21.40 -7.42 0.24
N ALA A 551 22.28 -7.80 1.18
CA ALA A 551 21.93 -8.80 2.18
C ALA A 551 20.61 -8.41 2.89
N PRO A 552 19.60 -9.30 2.96
CA PRO A 552 18.32 -9.00 3.63
C PRO A 552 18.49 -8.52 5.07
N SER A 553 19.59 -8.91 5.72
CA SER A 553 19.94 -8.51 7.08
C SER A 553 20.31 -7.04 7.26
N LEU A 554 20.55 -6.32 6.17
CA LEU A 554 20.73 -4.86 6.17
C LEU A 554 19.40 -4.11 5.97
N LEU A 555 18.38 -4.78 5.43
CA LEU A 555 17.07 -4.21 5.12
C LEU A 555 16.03 -4.44 6.20
N GLU A 556 16.08 -5.58 6.87
CA GLU A 556 15.14 -5.97 7.93
C GLU A 556 15.84 -6.64 9.11
N ALA A 557 15.33 -6.37 10.30
CA ALA A 557 15.69 -7.09 11.51
C ALA A 557 15.25 -8.58 11.42
N ASP A 558 15.97 -9.46 12.11
CA ASP A 558 15.47 -10.80 12.41
C ASP A 558 14.36 -10.76 13.49
N SER A 559 13.84 -11.93 13.87
CA SER A 559 12.83 -12.05 14.94
C SER A 559 13.33 -11.57 16.32
N GLY A 560 14.65 -11.60 16.54
CA GLY A 560 15.30 -11.05 17.72
C GLY A 560 15.43 -9.52 17.69
N GLY A 561 15.10 -8.88 16.57
CA GLY A 561 15.28 -7.45 16.38
C GLY A 561 16.69 -7.06 15.93
N ARG A 562 17.45 -7.98 15.33
CA ARG A 562 18.87 -7.79 15.01
C ARG A 562 19.17 -7.53 13.53
N TRP A 563 20.11 -6.64 13.27
CA TRP A 563 20.53 -6.11 11.97
C TRP A 563 22.02 -6.39 11.71
N GLY A 564 22.42 -6.33 10.44
CA GLY A 564 23.82 -6.49 10.02
C GLY A 564 24.11 -7.87 9.45
N ILE A 565 25.21 -8.01 8.72
CA ILE A 565 25.64 -9.28 8.11
C ILE A 565 25.71 -10.37 9.18
N GLU A 566 26.34 -10.07 10.31
CA GLU A 566 26.50 -10.97 11.47
C GLU A 566 25.35 -10.86 12.50
N ARG A 567 24.29 -10.10 12.19
CA ARG A 567 23.16 -9.83 13.12
C ARG A 567 23.61 -9.25 14.48
N SER A 568 24.63 -8.39 14.46
CA SER A 568 25.28 -7.85 15.66
C SER A 568 24.55 -6.69 16.32
N PHE A 569 23.74 -5.91 15.60
CA PHE A 569 23.14 -4.66 16.12
C PHE A 569 21.63 -4.78 16.34
N GLY A 570 21.05 -4.02 17.26
CA GLY A 570 19.62 -4.05 17.60
C GLY A 570 19.35 -4.87 18.86
N GLY A 571 18.32 -5.72 18.83
CA GLY A 571 17.92 -6.55 19.97
C GLY A 571 16.97 -5.88 20.95
N ARG A 572 16.81 -6.50 22.12
CA ARG A 572 15.92 -6.06 23.22
C ARG A 572 16.66 -6.17 24.55
N TYR A 573 17.48 -5.18 24.84
CA TYR A 573 18.30 -5.12 26.06
C TYR A 573 17.60 -4.26 27.13
N VAL A 574 16.44 -4.73 27.58
CA VAL A 574 15.59 -4.04 28.57
C VAL A 574 15.35 -4.92 29.80
N PRO A 575 14.92 -4.34 30.94
CA PRO A 575 14.43 -5.14 32.05
C PRO A 575 13.27 -6.05 31.64
N GLU A 576 13.18 -7.21 32.28
CA GLU A 576 12.12 -8.20 32.01
C GLU A 576 10.70 -7.61 32.11
N THR A 577 10.51 -6.63 33.00
CA THR A 577 9.23 -5.93 33.19
C THR A 577 8.72 -5.20 31.93
N LEU A 578 9.58 -4.88 30.96
CA LEU A 578 9.20 -4.25 29.69
C LEU A 578 8.97 -5.25 28.55
N MET A 579 9.35 -6.52 28.72
CA MET A 579 9.29 -7.50 27.64
C MET A 579 7.86 -7.76 27.16
N ALA A 580 6.89 -7.84 28.08
CA ALA A 580 5.48 -7.97 27.73
C ALA A 580 4.95 -6.77 26.93
N ALA A 581 5.38 -5.55 27.27
CA ALA A 581 5.03 -4.33 26.54
C ALA A 581 5.55 -4.36 25.10
N LEU A 582 6.83 -4.72 24.95
CA LEU A 582 7.50 -4.78 23.66
C LEU A 582 6.94 -5.90 22.78
N GLN A 583 6.59 -7.05 23.35
CA GLN A 583 5.92 -8.13 22.63
C GLN A 583 4.52 -7.71 22.18
N GLN A 584 3.75 -7.02 23.03
CA GLN A 584 2.45 -6.46 22.65
C GLN A 584 2.60 -5.47 21.49
N LEU A 585 3.58 -4.56 21.58
CA LEU A 585 3.87 -3.58 20.54
C LEU A 585 4.31 -4.24 19.23
N GLU A 586 5.18 -5.25 19.30
CA GLU A 586 5.67 -6.00 18.15
C GLU A 586 4.53 -6.73 17.44
N LEU A 587 3.70 -7.47 18.18
CA LEU A 587 2.57 -8.21 17.60
C LEU A 587 1.56 -7.24 16.95
N ALA A 588 1.25 -6.14 17.64
CA ALA A 588 0.33 -5.13 17.10
C ALA A 588 0.91 -4.46 15.84
N TYR A 589 2.19 -4.09 15.87
CA TYR A 589 2.82 -3.47 14.72
C TYR A 589 2.97 -4.46 13.57
N ALA A 590 3.33 -5.71 13.81
CA ALA A 590 3.41 -6.74 12.76
C ALA A 590 2.06 -6.92 12.04
N ALA A 591 0.95 -6.90 12.79
CA ALA A 591 -0.39 -6.94 12.20
C ALA A 591 -0.72 -5.68 11.38
N LEU A 592 -0.27 -4.50 11.82
CA LEU A 592 -0.56 -3.21 11.16
C LEU A 592 0.41 -2.87 10.01
N ARG A 593 1.63 -3.43 10.03
CA ARG A 593 2.72 -3.11 9.11
C ARG A 593 2.32 -3.28 7.64
N HIS A 594 1.42 -4.22 7.38
CA HIS A 594 0.86 -4.50 6.05
C HIS A 594 -0.68 -4.34 6.01
N ASP A 595 -1.32 -3.84 7.08
CA ASP A 595 -2.75 -3.53 7.08
C ASP A 595 -3.00 -2.25 6.26
N PRO A 596 -3.64 -2.35 5.09
CA PRO A 596 -3.88 -1.19 4.23
C PRO A 596 -4.78 -0.14 4.87
N ARG A 597 -5.60 -0.49 5.87
CA ARG A 597 -6.45 0.48 6.58
C ARG A 597 -5.62 1.47 7.38
N PHE A 598 -4.61 0.98 8.09
CA PHE A 598 -3.72 1.81 8.90
C PHE A 598 -2.96 2.80 8.03
N TRP A 599 -2.36 2.32 6.95
CA TRP A 599 -1.59 3.16 6.04
C TRP A 599 -2.45 4.10 5.19
N SER A 600 -3.69 3.71 4.84
CA SER A 600 -4.63 4.62 4.19
C SER A 600 -5.00 5.80 5.10
N GLU A 601 -5.26 5.54 6.38
CA GLU A 601 -5.56 6.56 7.38
C GLU A 601 -4.35 7.45 7.65
N LEU A 602 -3.16 6.86 7.81
CA LEU A 602 -1.91 7.61 7.99
C LEU A 602 -1.58 8.47 6.76
N ARG A 603 -1.74 7.96 5.54
CA ARG A 603 -1.52 8.73 4.31
C ARG A 603 -2.44 9.95 4.23
N GLU A 604 -3.70 9.82 4.64
CA GLU A 604 -4.63 10.95 4.69
C GLU A 604 -4.13 12.02 5.68
N LEU A 605 -3.70 11.62 6.87
CA LEU A 605 -3.15 12.54 7.87
C LEU A 605 -1.85 13.20 7.37
N LEU A 606 -0.98 12.43 6.72
CA LEU A 606 0.26 12.95 6.15
C LEU A 606 0.00 13.97 5.04
N GLY A 607 -0.98 13.72 4.16
CA GLY A 607 -1.33 14.63 3.07
C GLY A 607 -2.06 15.88 3.56
N SER A 608 -3.19 15.69 4.25
CA SER A 608 -4.11 16.77 4.61
C SER A 608 -3.70 17.59 5.84
N PHE A 609 -2.92 17.01 6.76
CA PHE A 609 -2.53 17.67 8.01
C PHE A 609 -1.02 17.93 8.09
N ALA A 610 -0.17 16.95 7.75
CA ALA A 610 1.28 17.16 7.78
C ALA A 610 1.84 17.93 6.58
N GLY A 611 1.08 18.03 5.48
CA GLY A 611 1.46 18.77 4.27
C GLY A 611 2.36 18.00 3.31
N ARG A 612 2.26 16.67 3.25
CA ARG A 612 3.04 15.84 2.32
C ARG A 612 2.42 15.75 0.92
N PRO A 613 3.22 15.53 -0.15
CA PRO A 613 4.68 15.40 -0.14
C PRO A 613 5.39 16.73 0.15
N THR A 614 6.50 16.69 0.86
CA THR A 614 7.34 17.89 1.06
C THR A 614 8.08 18.22 -0.25
N PRO A 615 8.33 19.50 -0.58
CA PRO A 615 9.04 19.87 -1.80
C PRO A 615 10.48 19.35 -1.89
N LEU A 616 10.97 19.22 -3.13
CA LEU A 616 12.39 19.03 -3.43
C LEU A 616 12.91 20.31 -4.08
N TYR A 617 13.88 20.97 -3.45
CA TYR A 617 14.39 22.28 -3.87
C TYR A 617 15.81 22.18 -4.44
N ARG A 618 16.08 22.82 -5.59
CA ARG A 618 17.43 22.90 -6.17
C ARG A 618 18.14 24.16 -5.65
N ALA A 619 19.25 23.97 -4.95
CA ALA A 619 19.99 25.02 -4.25
C ALA A 619 21.29 25.37 -5.00
N ASP A 620 21.18 26.11 -6.10
CA ASP A 620 22.32 26.40 -7.00
C ASP A 620 23.36 27.32 -6.34
N ARG A 621 22.95 28.33 -5.55
CA ARG A 621 23.88 29.28 -4.90
C ARG A 621 24.63 28.62 -3.75
N LEU A 622 23.95 27.75 -3.01
CA LEU A 622 24.56 26.92 -1.98
C LEU A 622 25.54 25.91 -2.60
N ALA A 623 25.20 25.34 -3.76
CA ALA A 623 26.07 24.43 -4.48
C ALA A 623 27.38 25.09 -4.91
N GLU A 624 27.33 26.31 -5.46
CA GLU A 624 28.52 27.10 -5.80
C GLU A 624 29.43 27.29 -4.56
N ARG A 625 28.84 27.73 -3.44
CA ARG A 625 29.58 27.91 -2.19
C ARG A 625 30.23 26.63 -1.69
N ILE A 626 29.54 25.50 -1.79
CA ILE A 626 30.05 24.19 -1.36
C ILE A 626 31.21 23.74 -2.25
N LEU A 627 31.14 23.97 -3.56
CA LEU A 627 32.24 23.65 -4.48
C LEU A 627 33.48 24.48 -4.16
N ASP A 628 33.35 25.78 -3.91
CA ASP A 628 34.48 26.63 -3.51
C ASP A 628 35.17 26.09 -2.24
N LEU A 629 34.37 25.69 -1.24
CA LEU A 629 34.87 25.09 -0.01
C LEU A 629 35.52 23.72 -0.25
N ALA A 630 34.96 22.90 -1.15
CA ALA A 630 35.52 21.60 -1.49
C ALA A 630 36.87 21.74 -2.21
N SER A 631 36.99 22.70 -3.13
CA SER A 631 38.25 23.04 -3.80
C SER A 631 39.31 23.51 -2.81
N ALA A 632 38.93 24.31 -1.80
CA ALA A 632 39.85 24.75 -0.75
C ALA A 632 40.28 23.61 0.19
N ALA A 633 39.41 22.62 0.43
CA ALA A 633 39.70 21.47 1.29
C ALA A 633 40.51 20.35 0.59
N SER A 634 40.57 20.33 -0.74
CA SER A 634 41.27 19.27 -1.49
C SER A 634 42.79 19.37 -1.33
N THR A 635 43.43 18.25 -1.02
CA THR A 635 44.91 18.13 -0.91
C THR A 635 45.54 17.38 -2.09
N GLY A 636 44.83 17.27 -3.23
CA GLY A 636 45.31 16.57 -4.43
C GLY A 636 44.30 15.62 -5.10
N GLY A 637 43.04 15.62 -4.67
CA GLY A 637 41.94 14.86 -5.28
C GLY A 637 41.14 15.69 -6.31
N SER A 638 40.45 15.01 -7.23
CA SER A 638 39.56 15.66 -8.20
C SER A 638 38.22 16.06 -7.54
N VAL A 639 38.03 17.36 -7.31
CA VAL A 639 36.73 17.92 -6.92
C VAL A 639 35.85 18.02 -8.19
N PRO A 640 34.56 17.64 -8.13
CA PRO A 640 33.64 17.81 -9.27
C PRO A 640 33.57 19.26 -9.74
N SER A 641 33.56 19.49 -11.05
CA SER A 641 33.40 20.85 -11.59
C SER A 641 31.97 21.38 -11.44
N ARG A 642 30.98 20.50 -11.27
CA ARG A 642 29.57 20.86 -11.16
C ARG A 642 28.84 20.05 -10.10
N LEU A 643 28.08 20.76 -9.26
CA LEU A 643 27.24 20.21 -8.21
C LEU A 643 25.77 20.58 -8.44
N ARG A 644 24.92 19.58 -8.58
CA ARG A 644 23.46 19.72 -8.54
C ARG A 644 23.00 19.35 -7.13
N LEU A 645 22.84 20.35 -6.25
CA LEU A 645 22.40 20.13 -4.88
C LEU A 645 20.88 20.23 -4.77
N TYR A 646 20.26 19.17 -4.26
CA TYR A 646 18.83 19.12 -3.97
C TYR A 646 18.56 18.94 -2.48
N LEU A 647 17.71 19.80 -1.92
CA LEU A 647 17.28 19.78 -0.53
C LEU A 647 15.89 19.13 -0.43
N LYS A 648 15.76 18.05 0.34
CA LYS A 648 14.46 17.45 0.68
C LYS A 648 13.86 18.16 1.89
N ARG A 649 12.88 19.04 1.64
CA ARG A 649 12.41 20.12 2.52
C ARG A 649 11.48 19.66 3.66
N GLU A 650 11.98 18.83 4.57
CA GLU A 650 11.22 18.40 5.76
C GLU A 650 11.01 19.52 6.79
N ASP A 651 11.70 20.65 6.63
CA ASP A 651 11.46 21.90 7.36
C ASP A 651 10.07 22.50 7.11
N LEU A 652 9.46 22.19 5.96
CA LEU A 652 8.12 22.63 5.58
C LEU A 652 6.99 21.69 6.03
N ALA A 653 7.33 20.51 6.57
CA ALA A 653 6.32 19.65 7.17
C ALA A 653 5.67 20.38 8.36
N HIS A 654 4.40 20.06 8.65
CA HIS A 654 3.74 20.60 9.84
C HIS A 654 4.60 20.34 11.09
N THR A 655 4.52 21.23 12.08
CA THR A 655 5.42 21.37 13.23
C THR A 655 6.85 21.84 12.94
N GLY A 656 7.37 21.66 11.71
CA GLY A 656 8.64 22.23 11.23
C GLY A 656 9.81 21.26 11.09
N ALA A 657 9.54 19.95 11.14
CA ALA A 657 10.56 18.92 11.00
C ALA A 657 9.95 17.56 10.62
N HIS A 658 10.81 16.64 10.17
CA HIS A 658 10.48 15.24 9.86
C HIS A 658 9.80 14.46 11.01
N LYS A 659 9.85 14.95 12.27
CA LYS A 659 9.32 14.25 13.45
C LYS A 659 7.80 14.01 13.39
N ILE A 660 7.05 14.86 12.68
CA ILE A 660 5.59 14.72 12.55
C ILE A 660 5.17 13.41 11.88
N ASN A 661 6.00 12.88 10.96
CA ASN A 661 5.73 11.59 10.28
C ASN A 661 5.64 10.45 11.30
N ASN A 662 6.62 10.37 12.20
CA ASN A 662 6.71 9.36 13.25
C ASN A 662 5.61 9.57 14.31
N ALA A 663 5.40 10.81 14.76
CA ALA A 663 4.42 11.12 15.78
C ALA A 663 2.99 10.76 15.37
N LEU A 664 2.57 11.10 14.14
CA LEU A 664 1.25 10.72 13.63
C LEU A 664 1.08 9.21 13.54
N GLY A 665 2.10 8.50 13.02
CA GLY A 665 2.06 7.04 12.89
C GLY A 665 1.96 6.33 14.22
N GLN A 666 2.78 6.71 15.21
CA GLN A 666 2.76 6.09 16.53
C GLN A 666 1.55 6.51 17.37
N ALA A 667 1.04 7.74 17.24
CA ALA A 667 -0.21 8.15 17.88
C ALA A 667 -1.41 7.38 17.30
N LEU A 668 -1.42 7.12 15.99
CA LEU A 668 -2.42 6.26 15.38
C LEU A 668 -2.30 4.80 15.86
N LEU A 669 -1.07 4.27 15.95
CA LEU A 669 -0.79 2.96 16.54
C LEU A 669 -1.29 2.85 17.99
N THR A 670 -1.16 3.91 18.78
CA THR A 670 -1.66 3.98 20.16
C THR A 670 -3.15 3.66 20.23
N ARG A 671 -3.97 4.24 19.34
CA ARG A 671 -5.41 3.95 19.26
C ARG A 671 -5.68 2.49 18.91
N ARG A 672 -4.88 1.91 18.00
CA ARG A 672 -5.01 0.49 17.61
C ARG A 672 -4.59 -0.47 18.72
N LEU A 673 -3.65 -0.07 19.56
CA LEU A 673 -3.27 -0.80 20.77
C LEU A 673 -4.31 -0.70 21.90
N GLY A 674 -5.34 0.14 21.76
CA GLY A 674 -6.33 0.40 22.82
C GLY A 674 -5.77 1.18 24.01
N LYS A 675 -4.61 1.84 23.85
CA LYS A 675 -3.97 2.64 24.89
C LYS A 675 -4.63 4.02 24.98
N THR A 676 -4.74 4.54 26.19
CA THR A 676 -5.48 5.77 26.49
C THR A 676 -4.56 6.93 26.87
N ARG A 677 -3.25 6.71 26.89
CA ARG A 677 -2.25 7.72 27.24
C ARG A 677 -0.99 7.56 26.40
N VAL A 678 -0.38 8.68 26.03
CA VAL A 678 0.92 8.76 25.36
C VAL A 678 1.94 9.42 26.28
N ILE A 679 3.16 8.86 26.29
CA ILE A 679 4.35 9.54 26.80
C ILE A 679 5.39 9.68 25.70
N ALA A 680 6.24 10.69 25.81
CA ALA A 680 7.41 10.89 24.97
C ALA A 680 8.54 11.60 25.74
N GLU A 681 9.75 11.54 25.20
CA GLU A 681 10.92 12.30 25.61
C GLU A 681 11.16 13.49 24.66
N THR A 682 11.91 14.50 25.07
CA THR A 682 12.46 15.46 24.12
C THR A 682 13.68 16.20 24.66
N GLY A 683 14.62 16.53 23.76
CA GLY A 683 15.75 17.44 24.00
C GLY A 683 15.43 18.80 23.39
N ALA A 684 15.73 18.99 22.10
CA ALA A 684 15.40 20.20 21.34
C ALA A 684 13.90 20.62 21.31
N GLY A 685 12.97 19.81 21.84
CA GLY A 685 11.54 20.09 21.89
C GLY A 685 10.75 19.69 20.64
N GLN A 686 11.41 19.44 19.50
CA GLN A 686 10.72 19.13 18.24
C GLN A 686 9.91 17.82 18.28
N HIS A 687 10.45 16.77 18.90
CA HIS A 687 9.71 15.51 19.07
C HIS A 687 8.53 15.66 20.05
N GLY A 688 8.74 16.40 21.15
CA GLY A 688 7.68 16.71 22.10
C GLY A 688 6.53 17.48 21.46
N VAL A 689 6.84 18.53 20.68
CA VAL A 689 5.84 19.31 19.93
C VAL A 689 5.11 18.43 18.90
N ALA A 690 5.82 17.60 18.15
CA ALA A 690 5.20 16.69 17.17
C ALA A 690 4.25 15.68 17.85
N THR A 691 4.67 15.10 18.98
CA THR A 691 3.86 14.15 19.75
C THR A 691 2.63 14.82 20.36
N ALA A 692 2.80 16.00 20.98
CA ALA A 692 1.70 16.79 21.52
C ALA A 692 0.69 17.15 20.41
N THR A 693 1.17 17.53 19.23
CA THR A 693 0.33 17.85 18.06
C THR A 693 -0.49 16.64 17.61
N ALA A 694 0.16 15.48 17.44
CA ALA A 694 -0.53 14.25 17.03
C ALA A 694 -1.55 13.77 18.08
N CYS A 695 -1.21 13.90 19.36
CA CYS A 695 -2.09 13.54 20.46
C CYS A 695 -3.30 14.47 20.55
N ALA A 696 -3.12 15.78 20.40
CA ALA A 696 -4.22 16.75 20.36
C ALA A 696 -5.19 16.45 19.20
N LEU A 697 -4.66 16.15 18.01
CA LEU A 697 -5.45 15.79 16.83
C LEU A 697 -6.28 14.52 17.04
N LEU A 698 -5.71 13.52 17.73
CA LEU A 698 -6.34 12.21 17.92
C LEU A 698 -7.07 12.05 19.27
N GLY A 699 -7.14 13.11 20.08
CA GLY A 699 -7.82 13.11 21.37
C GLY A 699 -7.14 12.23 22.43
N LEU A 700 -5.80 12.18 22.43
CA LEU A 700 -5.01 11.40 23.39
C LEU A 700 -4.35 12.31 24.44
N PRO A 701 -4.44 11.98 25.75
CA PRO A 701 -3.60 12.58 26.78
C PRO A 701 -2.11 12.38 26.50
N CYS A 702 -1.31 13.44 26.62
CA CYS A 702 0.11 13.44 26.29
C CYS A 702 0.95 14.00 27.45
N VAL A 703 1.99 13.27 27.84
CA VAL A 703 3.02 13.74 28.78
C VAL A 703 4.39 13.68 28.11
N VAL A 704 5.12 14.79 28.11
CA VAL A 704 6.46 14.90 27.53
C VAL A 704 7.48 15.12 28.64
N TYR A 705 8.46 14.24 28.73
CA TYR A 705 9.61 14.36 29.60
C TYR A 705 10.70 15.18 28.91
N MET A 706 11.25 16.18 29.60
CA MET A 706 12.26 17.06 29.06
C MET A 706 13.26 17.45 30.15
N GLY A 707 14.55 17.43 29.81
CA GLY A 707 15.62 17.82 30.72
C GLY A 707 15.49 19.28 31.17
N ALA A 708 15.83 19.60 32.41
CA ALA A 708 15.72 20.95 32.94
C ALA A 708 16.59 21.97 32.16
N GLU A 709 17.79 21.55 31.72
CA GLU A 709 18.64 22.39 30.88
C GLU A 709 18.00 22.63 29.50
N ASP A 710 17.42 21.59 28.91
CA ASP A 710 16.74 21.69 27.62
C ASP A 710 15.49 22.56 27.69
N ILE A 711 14.73 22.50 28.79
CA ILE A 711 13.59 23.38 29.06
C ILE A 711 14.03 24.83 29.02
N GLU A 712 15.10 25.19 29.71
CA GLU A 712 15.62 26.56 29.72
C GLU A 712 16.07 27.01 28.33
N ARG A 713 16.80 26.15 27.60
CA ARG A 713 17.30 26.45 26.25
C ARG A 713 16.20 26.54 25.19
N GLN A 714 15.07 25.83 25.37
CA GLN A 714 14.04 25.62 24.33
C GLN A 714 12.63 26.06 24.78
N GLN A 715 12.56 27.11 25.61
CA GLN A 715 11.29 27.67 26.11
C GLN A 715 10.17 27.83 25.06
N PRO A 716 10.42 28.30 23.81
CA PRO A 716 9.36 28.38 22.80
C PRO A 716 8.68 27.04 22.50
N ASN A 717 9.43 25.93 22.48
CA ASN A 717 8.85 24.61 22.24
C ASN A 717 8.09 24.08 23.46
N VAL A 718 8.52 24.40 24.68
CA VAL A 718 7.78 24.09 25.92
C VAL A 718 6.41 24.76 25.92
N LEU A 719 6.36 26.06 25.59
CA LEU A 719 5.11 26.80 25.47
C LEU A 719 4.19 26.22 24.39
N ARG A 720 4.74 25.80 23.24
CA ARG A 720 3.96 25.12 22.19
C ARG A 720 3.35 23.81 22.68
N MET A 721 4.09 23.00 23.43
CA MET A 721 3.58 21.75 23.99
C MET A 721 2.40 22.00 24.95
N HIS A 722 2.52 22.98 25.84
CA HIS A 722 1.42 23.36 26.73
C HIS A 722 0.20 23.89 25.99
N ALA A 723 0.39 24.72 24.95
CA ALA A 723 -0.71 25.22 24.12
C ALA A 723 -1.46 24.10 23.38
N LEU A 724 -0.78 23.00 23.08
CA LEU A 724 -1.36 21.79 22.50
C LEU A 724 -1.99 20.85 23.53
N GLY A 725 -1.98 21.21 24.82
CA GLY A 725 -2.59 20.44 25.91
C GLY A 725 -1.72 19.32 26.47
N ALA A 726 -0.42 19.28 26.14
CA ALA A 726 0.50 18.32 26.73
C ALA A 726 1.02 18.79 28.11
N GLU A 727 1.22 17.83 29.01
CA GLU A 727 1.96 18.03 30.26
C GLU A 727 3.46 17.93 29.97
N VAL A 728 4.25 18.92 30.37
CA VAL A 728 5.73 18.88 30.24
C VAL A 728 6.32 18.61 31.63
N ARG A 729 7.01 17.48 31.80
CA ARG A 729 7.65 17.07 33.05
C ARG A 729 9.15 17.32 32.99
N SER A 730 9.62 18.22 33.86
CA SER A 730 11.04 18.55 33.99
C SER A 730 11.82 17.41 34.64
N VAL A 731 12.94 17.05 34.04
CA VAL A 731 13.89 16.06 34.58
C VAL A 731 15.15 16.76 35.05
N THR A 732 15.45 16.66 36.34
CA THR A 732 16.58 17.34 37.00
C THR A 732 17.70 16.39 37.42
N SER A 733 17.53 15.08 37.21
CA SER A 733 18.53 14.06 37.52
C SER A 733 19.60 13.98 36.42
N GLY A 734 20.81 13.55 36.78
CA GLY A 734 21.89 13.34 35.81
C GLY A 734 22.43 14.66 35.26
N SER A 735 22.63 14.73 33.95
CA SER A 735 22.97 15.98 33.27
C SER A 735 21.74 16.81 32.89
N ALA A 736 20.54 16.31 33.20
CA ALA A 736 19.28 17.00 32.97
C ALA A 736 19.09 17.38 31.49
N THR A 737 19.45 16.45 30.59
CA THR A 737 19.32 16.53 29.13
C THR A 737 18.48 15.38 28.56
N LEU A 738 18.44 15.22 27.22
CA LEU A 738 17.71 14.16 26.50
C LEU A 738 17.94 12.74 27.05
N LYS A 739 19.18 12.38 27.43
CA LYS A 739 19.47 11.04 27.97
C LYS A 739 18.64 10.74 29.22
N ASP A 740 18.55 11.72 30.12
CA ASP A 740 17.83 11.57 31.39
C ASP A 740 16.31 11.64 31.18
N ALA A 741 15.83 12.44 30.23
CA ALA A 741 14.44 12.42 29.79
C ALA A 741 13.99 11.06 29.25
N ILE A 742 14.85 10.38 28.48
CA ILE A 742 14.60 9.00 28.02
C ILE A 742 14.47 8.05 29.22
N ASN A 743 15.38 8.14 30.18
CA ASN A 743 15.37 7.28 31.37
C ASN A 743 14.08 7.44 32.18
N GLU A 744 13.61 8.67 32.41
CA GLU A 744 12.37 8.94 33.13
C GLU A 744 11.12 8.53 32.34
N ALA A 745 11.10 8.73 31.02
CA ALA A 745 10.03 8.23 30.16
C ALA A 745 9.94 6.68 30.21
N MET A 746 11.08 5.99 30.17
CA MET A 746 11.11 4.52 30.32
C MET A 746 10.59 4.08 31.70
N ARG A 747 10.93 4.79 32.78
CA ARG A 747 10.42 4.49 34.14
C ARG A 747 8.91 4.69 34.27
N ASP A 748 8.36 5.75 33.68
CA ASP A 748 6.91 5.94 33.59
C ASP A 748 6.28 4.77 32.82
N TRP A 749 6.87 4.39 31.68
CA TRP A 749 6.33 3.31 30.87
C TRP A 749 6.28 1.98 31.61
N VAL A 750 7.35 1.62 32.33
CA VAL A 750 7.40 0.41 33.18
C VAL A 750 6.22 0.39 34.16
N THR A 751 5.90 1.55 34.73
CA THR A 751 4.87 1.69 35.77
C THR A 751 3.45 1.68 35.18
N ASN A 752 3.27 2.20 33.96
CA ASN A 752 1.95 2.46 33.36
C ASN A 752 1.70 1.69 32.05
N VAL A 753 2.40 0.57 31.85
CA VAL A 753 2.42 -0.19 30.59
C VAL A 753 1.04 -0.58 30.05
N GLU A 754 0.07 -0.85 30.93
CA GLU A 754 -1.27 -1.31 30.56
C GLU A 754 -2.04 -0.24 29.77
N THR A 755 -1.92 1.02 30.16
CA THR A 755 -2.70 2.15 29.62
C THR A 755 -1.87 3.08 28.73
N THR A 756 -0.55 3.05 28.84
CA THR A 756 0.36 4.01 28.23
C THR A 756 1.15 3.39 27.06
N HIS A 757 1.23 4.13 25.95
CA HIS A 757 2.19 3.87 24.88
C HIS A 757 3.32 4.91 24.91
N TYR A 758 4.56 4.44 24.81
CA TYR A 758 5.72 5.31 24.70
C TYR A 758 6.03 5.62 23.24
N VAL A 759 5.82 6.87 22.83
CA VAL A 759 6.10 7.33 21.48
C VAL A 759 7.57 7.75 21.39
N LEU A 760 8.43 6.80 21.00
CA LEU A 760 9.87 6.99 20.95
C LEU A 760 10.28 7.85 19.73
N GLY A 761 11.18 8.83 19.95
CA GLY A 761 11.42 9.92 19.02
C GLY A 761 12.42 9.68 17.89
N SER A 762 13.13 8.55 17.87
CA SER A 762 14.11 8.25 16.82
C SER A 762 14.25 6.77 16.49
N ALA A 763 15.02 6.42 15.46
CA ALA A 763 15.22 5.03 15.02
C ALA A 763 16.20 4.27 15.92
N MET A 764 16.02 4.40 17.24
CA MET A 764 16.82 3.82 18.31
C MET A 764 15.91 2.98 19.23
N GLY A 765 16.44 2.54 20.36
CA GLY A 765 15.67 1.80 21.35
C GLY A 765 15.56 0.30 21.05
N PRO A 766 14.92 -0.47 21.95
CA PRO A 766 14.73 -1.89 21.74
C PRO A 766 13.80 -2.15 20.55
N HIS A 767 13.97 -3.29 19.89
CA HIS A 767 12.98 -3.77 18.93
C HIS A 767 11.58 -3.87 19.59
N PRO A 768 10.51 -3.39 18.94
CA PRO A 768 10.39 -3.05 17.52
C PRO A 768 10.57 -1.56 17.14
N TYR A 769 10.97 -0.66 18.05
CA TYR A 769 11.00 0.78 17.76
C TYR A 769 11.86 1.19 16.54
N PRO A 770 13.09 0.67 16.34
CA PRO A 770 13.89 1.02 15.17
C PRO A 770 13.16 0.72 13.84
N THR A 771 12.50 -0.43 13.77
CA THR A 771 11.69 -0.88 12.62
C THR A 771 10.49 0.05 12.38
N ILE A 772 9.72 0.35 13.44
CA ILE A 772 8.53 1.21 13.39
C ILE A 772 8.92 2.60 12.89
N VAL A 773 9.91 3.22 13.51
CA VAL A 773 10.30 4.60 13.21
C VAL A 773 10.86 4.70 11.78
N ARG A 774 11.66 3.71 11.35
CA ARG A 774 12.17 3.63 9.97
C ARG A 774 11.04 3.51 8.95
N ASP A 775 10.07 2.64 9.18
CA ASP A 775 8.92 2.47 8.28
C ASP A 775 8.08 3.76 8.17
N LEU A 776 7.85 4.45 9.29
CA LEU A 776 7.09 5.71 9.33
C LEU A 776 7.85 6.88 8.69
N GLN A 777 9.18 6.86 8.70
CA GLN A 777 10.03 7.92 8.12
C GLN A 777 10.44 7.66 6.67
N ARG A 778 10.37 6.40 6.21
CA ARG A 778 10.78 5.97 4.86
C ARG A 778 10.19 6.82 3.72
N ARG A 779 9.00 7.38 3.94
CA ARG A 779 8.31 8.22 2.97
C ARG A 779 9.18 9.40 2.48
N ILE A 780 10.12 9.88 3.29
CA ILE A 780 11.05 10.96 2.91
C ILE A 780 11.90 10.55 1.68
N GLY A 781 12.54 9.38 1.76
CA GLY A 781 13.37 8.85 0.68
C GLY A 781 12.55 8.47 -0.56
N ASP A 782 11.39 7.83 -0.34
CA ASP A 782 10.50 7.42 -1.44
C ASP A 782 10.02 8.63 -2.26
N GLU A 783 9.57 9.71 -1.61
CA GLU A 783 9.20 10.95 -2.29
C GLU A 783 10.38 11.60 -3.00
N ALA A 784 11.55 11.67 -2.36
CA ALA A 784 12.74 12.30 -2.92
C ALA A 784 13.21 11.60 -4.20
N ALA A 785 13.19 10.26 -4.24
CA ALA A 785 13.57 9.50 -5.42
C ALA A 785 12.65 9.78 -6.62
N ILE A 786 11.35 9.94 -6.39
CA ILE A 786 10.37 10.23 -7.45
C ILE A 786 10.51 11.66 -7.94
N GLN A 787 10.66 12.61 -7.02
CA GLN A 787 10.88 14.02 -7.34
C GLN A 787 12.18 14.23 -8.13
N LEU A 788 13.26 13.52 -7.76
CA LEU A 788 14.52 13.52 -8.53
C LEU A 788 14.36 12.86 -9.90
N GLY A 789 13.67 11.72 -9.98
CA GLY A 789 13.36 11.09 -11.25
C GLY A 789 12.63 12.03 -12.22
N ALA A 790 11.65 12.78 -11.71
CA ALA A 790 10.93 13.79 -12.50
C ALA A 790 11.79 15.00 -12.88
N ALA A 791 12.67 15.47 -12.00
CA ALA A 791 13.48 16.67 -12.21
C ALA A 791 14.77 16.43 -13.01
N GLN A 792 15.37 15.24 -12.89
CA GLN A 792 16.72 14.92 -13.36
C GLN A 792 16.79 13.64 -14.23
N GLY A 793 15.73 12.82 -14.26
CA GLY A 793 15.72 11.55 -15.00
C GLY A 793 16.63 10.46 -14.41
N ARG A 794 17.25 10.69 -13.24
CA ARG A 794 18.17 9.76 -12.57
C ARG A 794 18.10 9.87 -11.04
N LEU A 795 18.57 8.83 -10.37
CA LEU A 795 18.81 8.82 -8.91
C LEU A 795 20.06 9.66 -8.56
N PRO A 796 20.23 10.10 -7.30
CA PRO A 796 21.38 10.91 -6.91
C PRO A 796 22.66 10.07 -6.86
N ASP A 797 23.81 10.72 -7.04
CA ASP A 797 25.12 10.08 -6.85
C ASP A 797 25.44 9.93 -5.35
N LEU A 798 24.93 10.87 -4.53
CA LEU A 798 25.04 10.88 -3.07
C LEU A 798 23.71 11.24 -2.41
N ALA A 799 23.29 10.47 -1.40
CA ALA A 799 22.27 10.87 -0.44
C ALA A 799 22.89 11.08 0.95
N LEU A 800 22.69 12.26 1.54
CA LEU A 800 23.33 12.71 2.78
C LEU A 800 22.30 13.24 3.79
N ALA A 801 22.46 12.89 5.06
CA ALA A 801 21.61 13.38 6.15
C ALA A 801 22.38 13.53 7.46
N CYS A 802 21.94 14.41 8.36
CA CYS A 802 22.50 14.48 9.72
C CYS A 802 22.04 13.31 10.58
N VAL A 803 22.86 12.89 11.54
CA VAL A 803 22.54 11.76 12.43
C VAL A 803 22.78 12.10 13.90
N GLY A 804 21.71 12.00 14.68
CA GLY A 804 21.74 11.79 16.13
C GLY A 804 21.26 10.36 16.39
N GLY A 805 20.01 10.20 16.84
CA GLY A 805 19.35 8.88 16.88
C GLY A 805 19.08 8.23 15.50
N GLY A 806 19.08 9.02 14.42
CA GLY A 806 19.08 8.52 13.04
C GLY A 806 17.74 8.42 12.30
N SER A 807 16.62 8.88 12.88
CA SER A 807 15.29 8.78 12.22
C SER A 807 15.18 9.48 10.86
N ASN A 808 15.71 10.70 10.71
CA ASN A 808 15.67 11.42 9.44
C ASN A 808 16.59 10.76 8.40
N ALA A 809 17.79 10.35 8.84
CA ALA A 809 18.77 9.70 7.99
C ALA A 809 18.22 8.38 7.44
N ILE A 810 17.75 7.47 8.30
CA ILE A 810 17.19 6.20 7.79
C ILE A 810 15.90 6.41 6.98
N GLY A 811 15.11 7.42 7.31
CA GLY A 811 13.94 7.82 6.51
C GLY A 811 14.29 8.23 5.08
N LEU A 812 15.34 9.03 4.91
CA LEU A 812 15.86 9.44 3.60
C LEU A 812 16.56 8.29 2.87
N LEU A 813 17.46 7.59 3.56
CA LEU A 813 18.42 6.66 2.96
C LEU A 813 17.82 5.29 2.65
N SER A 814 16.75 4.86 3.35
CA SER A 814 16.13 3.53 3.19
C SER A 814 15.76 3.20 1.74
N ARG A 815 15.25 4.17 0.99
CA ARG A 815 14.92 4.04 -0.44
C ARG A 815 16.16 3.73 -1.31
N PHE A 816 17.37 4.04 -0.86
CA PHE A 816 18.59 3.94 -1.67
C PHE A 816 19.54 2.83 -1.20
N ILE A 817 19.25 2.11 -0.12
CA ILE A 817 20.12 1.04 0.41
C ILE A 817 20.47 0.00 -0.67
N GLY A 818 19.46 -0.45 -1.44
CA GLY A 818 19.66 -1.40 -2.53
C GLY A 818 20.14 -0.81 -3.85
N GLU A 819 20.43 0.49 -3.93
CA GLU A 819 20.88 1.14 -5.17
C GLU A 819 22.42 1.19 -5.19
N PRO A 820 23.11 0.33 -5.95
CA PRO A 820 24.58 0.27 -5.93
C PRO A 820 25.23 1.55 -6.45
N GLY A 821 24.56 2.29 -7.34
CA GLY A 821 25.04 3.56 -7.88
C GLY A 821 24.86 4.77 -6.97
N VAL A 822 24.21 4.61 -5.80
CA VAL A 822 23.94 5.72 -4.87
C VAL A 822 24.80 5.57 -3.62
N ARG A 823 25.73 6.51 -3.41
CA ARG A 823 26.50 6.60 -2.16
C ARG A 823 25.58 7.11 -1.04
N LEU A 824 25.70 6.54 0.14
CA LEU A 824 24.93 6.95 1.32
C LEU A 824 25.89 7.49 2.35
N ALA A 825 25.61 8.68 2.87
CA ALA A 825 26.44 9.31 3.88
C ALA A 825 25.60 9.86 5.03
N VAL A 826 26.21 9.95 6.20
CA VAL A 826 25.67 10.67 7.36
C VAL A 826 26.69 11.65 7.93
N ALA A 827 26.17 12.74 8.51
CA ALA A 827 26.95 13.74 9.22
C ALA A 827 26.66 13.67 10.72
N GLU A 828 27.66 13.31 11.51
CA GLU A 828 27.61 13.32 12.98
C GLU A 828 28.04 14.69 13.56
N ALA A 829 27.68 14.97 14.81
CA ALA A 829 28.16 16.14 15.52
C ALA A 829 29.50 15.87 16.20
N ALA A 830 30.54 16.57 15.74
CA ALA A 830 31.88 16.53 16.32
C ALA A 830 32.02 17.44 17.55
N GLY A 831 31.00 18.23 17.93
CA GLY A 831 31.07 19.14 19.07
C GLY A 831 32.26 20.11 18.96
N ASP A 832 33.15 20.07 19.94
CA ASP A 832 34.39 20.86 19.94
C ASP A 832 35.52 20.21 19.11
N GLY A 833 35.28 19.00 18.59
CA GLY A 833 36.17 18.17 17.81
C GLY A 833 36.30 16.76 18.42
N ILE A 834 36.33 15.71 17.58
CA ILE A 834 36.37 14.31 18.06
C ILE A 834 37.57 14.06 18.99
N ALA A 835 38.75 14.60 18.65
CA ALA A 835 39.97 14.44 19.45
C ALA A 835 39.89 15.09 20.85
N THR A 836 38.94 15.99 21.09
CA THR A 836 38.75 16.64 22.40
C THR A 836 37.99 15.76 23.39
N GLY A 837 37.32 14.70 22.91
CA GLY A 837 36.37 13.91 23.69
C GLY A 837 35.03 14.60 23.97
N ARG A 838 34.83 15.84 23.52
CA ARG A 838 33.57 16.61 23.65
C ARG A 838 32.83 16.63 22.31
N HIS A 839 32.17 15.52 21.99
CA HIS A 839 31.45 15.32 20.74
C HIS A 839 30.24 14.39 20.91
N ALA A 840 29.41 14.26 19.87
CA ALA A 840 28.31 13.29 19.78
C ALA A 840 28.47 12.33 18.57
N ALA A 841 29.69 12.22 18.03
CA ALA A 841 30.01 11.33 16.90
C ALA A 841 30.12 9.85 17.31
N ALA A 842 28.97 9.18 17.46
CA ALA A 842 28.87 7.82 17.98
C ALA A 842 29.47 6.75 17.05
N ILE A 843 29.39 6.93 15.72
CA ILE A 843 29.96 5.98 14.76
C ILE A 843 31.46 6.24 14.59
N ALA A 844 31.86 7.50 14.39
CA ALA A 844 33.25 7.85 14.11
C ALA A 844 34.16 7.80 15.34
N GLY A 845 33.64 8.16 16.52
CA GLY A 845 34.41 8.25 17.77
C GLY A 845 33.99 7.25 18.85
N GLY A 846 33.02 6.38 18.58
CA GLY A 846 32.49 5.42 19.54
C GLY A 846 32.92 3.96 19.29
N SER A 847 32.27 3.05 20.01
CA SER A 847 32.45 1.61 19.86
C SER A 847 31.12 0.87 20.07
N PRO A 848 31.00 -0.41 19.66
CA PRO A 848 29.78 -1.18 19.89
C PRO A 848 29.48 -1.38 21.38
N GLY A 849 28.29 -1.02 21.81
CA GLY A 849 27.82 -1.14 23.19
C GLY A 849 26.30 -1.25 23.28
N ILE A 850 25.76 -1.35 24.50
CA ILE A 850 24.31 -1.45 24.74
C ILE A 850 23.86 -0.15 25.41
N LEU A 851 22.97 0.57 24.75
CA LEU A 851 22.38 1.80 25.27
C LEU A 851 20.88 1.85 24.96
N HIS A 852 20.09 2.23 25.96
CA HIS A 852 18.64 2.46 25.83
C HIS A 852 17.88 1.31 25.14
N GLY A 853 18.26 0.05 25.39
CA GLY A 853 17.50 -1.12 24.93
C GLY A 853 18.01 -1.79 23.66
N ALA A 854 19.04 -1.26 22.98
CA ALA A 854 19.64 -1.89 21.81
C ALA A 854 21.17 -1.90 21.85
N ARG A 855 21.76 -2.92 21.23
CA ARG A 855 23.19 -2.93 20.91
C ARG A 855 23.43 -2.08 19.65
N SER A 856 24.27 -1.06 19.73
CA SER A 856 24.56 -0.12 18.65
C SER A 856 25.97 0.46 18.79
N MET A 857 26.39 1.33 17.87
CA MET A 857 27.56 2.20 18.11
C MET A 857 27.21 3.28 19.14
N MET A 858 28.11 3.53 20.09
CA MET A 858 27.94 4.53 21.14
C MET A 858 29.27 5.05 21.70
N LEU A 859 29.21 6.21 22.33
CA LEU A 859 30.29 6.78 23.12
C LEU A 859 30.32 6.11 24.49
N GLN A 860 31.42 5.40 24.76
CA GLN A 860 31.67 4.73 26.03
C GLN A 860 33.16 4.73 26.34
N ASP A 861 33.48 4.70 27.63
CA ASP A 861 34.84 4.51 28.09
C ASP A 861 35.25 3.03 28.04
N ARG A 862 36.49 2.75 28.44
CA ARG A 862 37.05 1.39 28.45
C ARG A 862 36.31 0.42 29.39
N ASP A 863 35.59 0.95 30.37
CA ASP A 863 34.84 0.18 31.38
C ASP A 863 33.36 0.02 30.96
N GLY A 864 33.00 0.49 29.77
CA GLY A 864 31.66 0.43 29.19
C GLY A 864 30.69 1.44 29.78
N GLN A 865 31.17 2.47 30.51
CA GLN A 865 30.33 3.56 30.99
C GLN A 865 30.03 4.53 29.86
N VAL A 866 28.78 4.99 29.80
CA VAL A 866 28.33 5.97 28.79
C VAL A 866 29.10 7.27 28.98
N VAL A 867 29.82 7.70 27.94
CA VAL A 867 30.44 9.02 27.89
C VAL A 867 29.38 10.04 27.50
N GLU A 868 29.37 11.18 28.19
CA GLU A 868 28.43 12.26 27.89
C GLU A 868 28.70 12.84 26.50
N ALA A 869 27.63 12.94 25.70
CA ALA A 869 27.69 13.58 24.40
C ALA A 869 27.81 15.10 24.56
N HIS A 870 28.37 15.75 23.55
CA HIS A 870 28.39 17.21 23.49
C HIS A 870 28.17 17.71 22.07
N SER A 871 27.15 18.55 21.89
CA SER A 871 26.97 19.38 20.71
C SER A 871 26.09 20.60 21.04
N ALA A 872 26.33 21.71 20.36
CA ALA A 872 25.41 22.85 20.36
C ALA A 872 24.03 22.51 19.76
N SER A 873 23.95 21.45 18.95
CA SER A 873 22.70 20.96 18.37
C SER A 873 22.04 19.92 19.28
N ALA A 874 21.04 20.35 20.05
CA ALA A 874 20.33 19.47 21.00
C ALA A 874 19.67 18.23 20.34
N GLY A 875 19.38 18.26 19.03
CA GLY A 875 18.86 17.09 18.31
C GLY A 875 19.92 16.06 17.89
N LEU A 876 21.21 16.45 17.88
CA LEU A 876 22.34 15.56 17.61
C LEU A 876 23.12 15.20 18.88
N ASP A 877 22.88 15.89 19.99
CA ASP A 877 23.51 15.66 21.29
C ASP A 877 23.02 14.36 21.96
N TYR A 878 23.44 13.23 21.40
CA TYR A 878 23.07 11.89 21.84
C TYR A 878 24.26 10.94 21.70
N PRO A 879 24.64 10.19 22.75
CA PRO A 879 25.87 9.39 22.73
C PRO A 879 25.76 8.07 21.96
N GLY A 880 24.68 7.82 21.23
CA GLY A 880 24.47 6.60 20.46
C GLY A 880 23.89 6.86 19.09
N VAL A 881 23.60 5.78 18.36
CA VAL A 881 22.94 5.87 17.05
C VAL A 881 21.98 4.69 16.84
N GLY A 882 21.05 4.79 15.89
CA GLY A 882 20.15 3.71 15.54
C GLY A 882 20.87 2.45 15.03
N PRO A 883 20.45 1.23 15.42
CA PRO A 883 21.18 0.00 15.14
C PRO A 883 21.28 -0.34 13.65
N GLN A 884 20.32 0.06 12.83
CA GLN A 884 20.40 -0.16 11.38
C GLN A 884 21.50 0.70 10.73
N LEU A 885 21.73 1.93 11.21
CA LEU A 885 22.82 2.76 10.70
C LEU A 885 24.18 2.19 11.10
N SER A 886 24.32 1.66 12.33
CA SER A 886 25.52 0.93 12.74
C SER A 886 25.77 -0.30 11.87
N ALA A 887 24.72 -1.08 11.58
CA ALA A 887 24.82 -2.23 10.69
C ALA A 887 25.23 -1.85 9.26
N LEU A 888 24.71 -0.75 8.73
CA LEU A 888 25.10 -0.24 7.40
C LEU A 888 26.54 0.29 7.38
N ALA A 889 26.99 0.94 8.45
CA ALA A 889 28.37 1.39 8.61
C ALA A 889 29.34 0.19 8.71
N GLU A 890 29.04 -0.80 9.55
CA GLU A 890 29.86 -2.02 9.68
C GLU A 890 29.96 -2.80 8.36
N ALA A 891 28.87 -2.83 7.58
CA ALA A 891 28.84 -3.45 6.26
C ALA A 891 29.53 -2.62 5.15
N GLY A 892 30.04 -1.43 5.46
CA GLY A 892 30.65 -0.52 4.47
C GLY A 892 29.65 0.11 3.48
N ARG A 893 28.34 0.01 3.75
CA ARG A 893 27.28 0.58 2.90
C ARG A 893 27.04 2.07 3.18
N LEU A 894 27.47 2.56 4.34
CA LEU A 894 27.26 3.92 4.82
C LEU A 894 28.60 4.65 5.07
N GLU A 895 28.78 5.79 4.43
CA GLU A 895 29.91 6.69 4.64
C GLU A 895 29.64 7.63 5.83
N ILE A 896 30.69 7.92 6.60
CA ILE A 896 30.60 8.71 7.83
C ILE A 896 31.46 9.97 7.67
N SER A 897 30.91 11.09 8.12
CA SER A 897 31.57 12.38 8.20
C SER A 897 31.08 13.11 9.45
N ALA A 898 31.83 14.09 9.94
CA ALA A 898 31.44 14.83 11.14
C ALA A 898 31.75 16.32 11.00
N ALA A 899 30.95 17.17 11.65
CA ALA A 899 31.14 18.62 11.67
C ALA A 899 31.18 19.13 13.11
N THR A 900 32.09 20.07 13.40
CA THR A 900 32.12 20.76 14.70
C THR A 900 30.93 21.70 14.83
N ASP A 901 30.70 22.21 16.05
CA ASP A 901 29.65 23.20 16.28
C ASP A 901 29.90 24.49 15.47
N ASP A 902 31.16 24.92 15.33
CA ASP A 902 31.52 26.09 14.52
C ASP A 902 31.32 25.84 13.02
N ASP A 903 31.68 24.65 12.52
CA ASP A 903 31.40 24.24 11.15
C ASP A 903 29.88 24.33 10.85
N ALA A 904 29.06 23.82 11.78
CA ALA A 904 27.61 23.80 11.64
C ALA A 904 26.99 25.21 11.67
N TYR A 905 27.42 26.09 12.58
CA TYR A 905 26.92 27.48 12.60
C TYR A 905 27.36 28.28 11.37
N ALA A 906 28.60 28.09 10.90
CA ALA A 906 29.05 28.68 9.65
C ALA A 906 28.18 28.21 8.46
N ALA A 907 27.88 26.91 8.41
CA ALA A 907 26.97 26.35 7.40
C ALA A 907 25.54 26.88 7.50
N MET A 908 25.03 27.07 8.71
CA MET A 908 23.73 27.71 8.93
C MET A 908 23.72 29.13 8.36
N ALA A 909 24.77 29.92 8.63
CA ALA A 909 24.91 31.29 8.15
C ALA A 909 24.95 31.37 6.62
N PHE A 910 25.89 30.65 5.97
CA PHE A 910 26.01 30.75 4.51
C PHE A 910 24.82 30.12 3.77
N THR A 911 24.11 29.16 4.37
CA THR A 911 22.87 28.62 3.79
C THR A 911 21.76 29.68 3.81
N ALA A 912 21.59 30.36 4.94
CA ALA A 912 20.61 31.43 5.07
C ALA A 912 20.90 32.60 4.10
N GLU A 913 22.17 32.97 3.93
CA GLU A 913 22.60 34.01 2.99
C GLU A 913 22.46 33.60 1.52
N ALA A 914 22.81 32.35 1.18
CA ALA A 914 22.78 31.87 -0.18
C ALA A 914 21.37 31.60 -0.70
N GLU A 915 20.49 31.05 0.14
CA GLU A 915 19.19 30.50 -0.29
C GLU A 915 17.99 31.16 0.38
N GLY A 916 18.19 32.01 1.40
CA GLY A 916 17.08 32.56 2.19
C GLY A 916 16.34 31.50 3.02
N ILE A 917 16.98 30.35 3.27
CA ILE A 917 16.43 29.24 4.04
C ILE A 917 17.27 29.08 5.30
N LEU A 918 16.65 29.13 6.47
CA LEU A 918 17.32 28.93 7.74
C LEU A 918 17.26 27.44 8.15
N PRO A 919 18.35 26.65 7.98
CA PRO A 919 18.35 25.25 8.39
C PRO A 919 18.31 25.12 9.90
N ALA A 920 17.69 24.06 10.41
CA ALA A 920 17.96 23.64 11.78
C ALA A 920 19.45 23.31 11.94
N LEU A 921 20.02 23.56 13.12
CA LEU A 921 21.45 23.33 13.36
C LEU A 921 21.84 21.86 13.10
N GLU A 922 20.92 20.92 13.34
CA GLU A 922 21.05 19.52 12.95
C GLU A 922 21.32 19.38 11.43
N THR A 923 20.51 20.03 10.59
CA THR A 923 20.66 19.99 9.12
C THR A 923 21.95 20.66 8.68
N ALA A 924 22.35 21.74 9.37
CA ALA A 924 23.57 22.47 9.04
C ALA A 924 24.84 21.60 9.15
N HIS A 925 24.85 20.57 10.02
CA HIS A 925 25.94 19.59 10.07
C HIS A 925 26.11 18.83 8.75
N ALA A 926 25.00 18.40 8.12
CA ALA A 926 25.06 17.73 6.82
C ALA A 926 25.52 18.67 5.70
N ILE A 927 25.22 19.95 5.79
CA ILE A 927 25.69 20.95 4.83
C ILE A 927 27.21 21.19 5.02
N ALA A 928 27.65 21.27 6.27
CA ALA A 928 29.04 21.55 6.64
C ALA A 928 30.02 20.43 6.23
N THR A 929 29.57 19.17 6.23
CA THR A 929 30.40 18.02 5.85
C THR A 929 30.54 17.82 4.34
N LEU A 930 29.56 18.29 3.57
CA LEU A 930 29.50 18.03 2.13
C LEU A 930 30.76 18.46 1.35
N PRO A 931 31.41 19.62 1.63
CA PRO A 931 32.69 19.97 1.00
C PRO A 931 33.77 18.90 1.18
N ARG A 932 33.92 18.33 2.38
CA ARG A 932 34.94 17.31 2.70
C ARG A 932 34.64 15.97 2.02
N LEU A 933 33.36 15.59 1.96
CA LEU A 933 32.91 14.42 1.21
C LEU A 933 33.22 14.56 -0.29
N LEU A 934 32.91 15.71 -0.90
CA LEU A 934 33.17 15.97 -2.33
C LEU A 934 34.66 16.07 -2.65
N ALA A 935 35.48 16.58 -1.72
CA ALA A 935 36.93 16.62 -1.85
C ALA A 935 37.61 15.24 -1.65
N GLY A 936 36.86 14.23 -1.19
CA GLY A 936 37.39 12.90 -0.88
C GLY A 936 38.32 12.87 0.33
N THR A 937 38.28 13.90 1.19
CA THR A 937 39.07 13.95 2.44
C THR A 937 38.37 13.21 3.59
N GLU A 938 37.07 12.98 3.46
CA GLU A 938 36.26 12.13 4.34
C GLU A 938 35.37 11.18 3.53
N GLY A 939 34.70 10.23 4.20
CA GLY A 939 33.90 9.21 3.54
C GLY A 939 34.75 8.11 2.88
N SER A 940 34.32 7.58 1.74
CA SER A 940 35.04 6.50 1.05
C SER A 940 36.31 6.94 0.30
N GLY A 941 36.53 8.24 0.13
CA GLY A 941 37.63 8.80 -0.67
C GLY A 941 37.53 8.54 -2.18
N ALA A 942 36.53 7.81 -2.65
CA ALA A 942 36.30 7.56 -4.07
C ALA A 942 35.88 8.87 -4.79
N PRO A 943 36.40 9.14 -6.00
CA PRO A 943 36.04 10.33 -6.76
C PRO A 943 34.56 10.29 -7.17
N TYR A 944 33.93 11.45 -7.24
CA TYR A 944 32.60 11.62 -7.80
C TYR A 944 32.67 11.90 -9.31
N PRO A 945 31.59 11.67 -10.07
CA PRO A 945 31.46 12.19 -11.44
C PRO A 945 31.65 13.70 -11.47
N ASP A 946 32.12 14.22 -12.60
CA ASP A 946 32.38 15.67 -12.77
C ASP A 946 31.10 16.53 -12.62
N ASP A 947 29.95 15.98 -13.02
CA ASP A 947 28.62 16.56 -12.77
C ASP A 947 27.88 15.70 -11.73
N VAL A 948 28.10 16.02 -10.45
CA VAL A 948 27.58 15.27 -9.32
C VAL A 948 26.19 15.77 -8.90
N LEU A 949 25.28 14.83 -8.63
CA LEU A 949 23.94 15.07 -8.12
C LEU A 949 23.84 14.63 -6.65
N VAL A 950 23.60 15.57 -5.75
CA VAL A 950 23.53 15.32 -4.31
C VAL A 950 22.11 15.58 -3.80
N LEU A 951 21.57 14.61 -3.07
CA LEU A 951 20.34 14.72 -2.30
C LEU A 951 20.68 14.93 -0.82
N LEU A 952 20.30 16.07 -0.26
CA LEU A 952 20.51 16.39 1.15
C LEU A 952 19.19 16.39 1.92
N GLY A 953 19.13 15.63 3.01
CA GLY A 953 18.01 15.60 3.94
C GLY A 953 17.93 16.88 4.76
N PHE A 954 16.97 17.75 4.45
CA PHE A 954 16.77 19.02 5.14
C PHE A 954 15.78 18.80 6.30
N SER A 955 16.30 18.31 7.43
CA SER A 955 15.50 17.59 8.43
C SER A 955 14.55 18.47 9.27
N GLY A 956 14.76 19.79 9.31
CA GLY A 956 13.94 20.75 10.04
C GLY A 956 14.38 22.21 9.86
N ARG A 957 13.56 23.14 10.34
CA ARG A 957 13.81 24.60 10.29
C ARG A 957 14.54 25.13 11.51
N GLY A 958 15.35 26.18 11.31
CA GLY A 958 16.23 26.76 12.32
C GLY A 958 15.61 27.81 13.24
N ASP A 959 14.28 28.02 13.23
CA ASP A 959 13.63 29.00 14.12
C ASP A 959 13.98 28.75 15.60
N LYS A 960 14.09 27.47 16.00
CA LYS A 960 14.44 27.06 17.36
C LYS A 960 15.89 27.35 17.74
N ASP A 961 16.75 27.62 16.76
CA ASP A 961 18.19 27.78 16.94
C ASP A 961 18.63 29.26 16.84
N LEU A 962 17.71 30.20 16.59
CA LEU A 962 18.03 31.62 16.41
C LEU A 962 18.75 32.24 17.61
N ALA A 963 18.36 31.88 18.83
CA ALA A 963 18.98 32.43 20.04
C ALA A 963 20.44 31.97 20.19
N SER A 964 20.73 30.69 19.91
CA SER A 964 22.10 30.17 19.99
C SER A 964 22.95 30.66 18.81
N PHE A 965 22.36 30.76 17.62
CA PHE A 965 22.99 31.35 16.44
C PHE A 965 23.38 32.81 16.66
N GLY A 966 22.50 33.63 17.27
CA GLY A 966 22.79 35.02 17.62
C GLY A 966 24.02 35.15 18.53
N ARG A 967 24.09 34.35 19.60
CA ARG A 967 25.26 34.30 20.51
C ARG A 967 26.53 33.83 19.81
N TRP A 968 26.42 32.89 18.87
CA TRP A 968 27.58 32.46 18.08
C TRP A 968 28.09 33.59 17.18
N ARG A 969 27.19 34.32 16.51
CA ARG A 969 27.55 35.48 15.68
C ARG A 969 28.20 36.59 16.49
N GLU A 970 27.69 36.90 17.68
CA GLU A 970 28.27 37.92 18.56
C GLU A 970 29.71 37.60 19.00
N ARG A 971 30.05 36.30 19.13
CA ARG A 971 31.42 35.86 19.46
C ARG A 971 32.38 35.91 18.27
N HIS A 972 31.86 35.96 17.04
CA HIS A 972 32.63 35.91 15.79
C HIS A 972 32.51 37.19 14.94
N ALA A 973 31.80 38.20 15.45
CA ALA A 973 31.76 39.56 14.92
C ALA A 973 32.88 40.39 15.57
#